data_AF-Q5ZL91-F1
#
_entry.id   AF-Q5ZL91-F1
#
_cell.length_a   1.000
_cell.length_b   1.000
_cell.length_c   1.000
_cell.angle_alpha   90.00
_cell.angle_beta   90.00
_cell.angle_gamma   90.00
#
_symmetry.space_group_name_H-M   'P 1'
#
loop_
_entity.id
_entity.type
_entity.pdbx_description
1 polymer ?
#
loop_
_entity_poly.entity_id
_entity_poly.type
_entity_poly.pdbx_seq_one_letter_code
_entity_poly.pdbx_strand_id
1 'polypeptide(L)'
;MAAGGKSFLADAGYGEQELDANSALMELDKGLRSGKLGEQCEAVVRFPRLFQKYPFPILINSAFLKLADVFRVGNNFLRLCVLKVTQQSEKHLEKILNVDEFVKRVFSVIHSNDPVARAITLRMLGSMASIIPERKNAHHSIRQSLDSHDNVEVEAAIFAAANFSAQSKDFAAGICNKISEMIQGLATPVDLKLKLIPILQHMHHDASLASSSRQLLQQLVTSYPSTKMVIVTLHTFTLLAASSLVDIPKQVQLLLQYLKNDPRKAVKRLAIQDLKLLANKIPHTWSRENIQALCESALHTPYDSLKLGMLSVLSTLSGTIAIKQYFSSAPGTAATTARSFDLVKLAQECCYHNNRGIAAHGVRILTNISASCQEKDLLPLEQDAVFGLESLLVLCSQDDSPGAQATLKITLTCMVKLVKCRPHLSQSVVESLLTQLHSAQDAARILMCHCLAAIAMQLPVLADGMLGDLMELYKVIGRSTTDKKQELLVSLATVIFVSSQKALSPEIKTVIKQQLENASNGWTAYRIARQASRMGNHDMARELYQSLLTQVASEHFYFWLNSLKEFSHAEQCLTGLQEDNYSSALSCIAEALKSYHKGIASLTAASTPLNPLSFQCGFVKLRIDLLQAFSQLICTCNSLKTSPPPAIATTIAMTSGNDLQRCGRISNQMKLSMEEFRNLAVRYGDLYQSSFDADSATLRNVELQQQSCLLISHAIEALILDPESANFQEYSSNGAAHVESEYERRMMSVFNHVLEEVESLNRKYAPVSYLHTACLCSAVIALLKVPLSFQRYFFQKLQSTSIKLALSPSPRNPAEPIAVQNNQQLALKVEGVVQHGSKPGLFRKIQSVCLNVSSVLQSKSGQDYKIPIDNMTNEMEQRVEPHNDYFSTQFLLNFVILDTHNITVESSVIDSNGIVWKTGPKTTIFVKSLEDPYSQQVRLQQQQGQPPSQQQQQRTAYSRF
;
A
#
# COMPACT_ATOMS: atom_id res chain seq x y z
N MET A 1 10.71 15.62 -9.48
CA MET A 1 10.16 15.28 -8.15
C MET A 1 10.24 16.41 -7.12
N ALA A 2 10.60 17.65 -7.49
CA ALA A 2 10.66 18.81 -6.56
C ALA A 2 9.29 19.47 -6.25
N ALA A 3 8.16 18.78 -6.47
CA ALA A 3 6.81 19.33 -6.27
C ALA A 3 6.05 18.70 -5.09
N GLY A 4 6.65 17.77 -4.33
CA GLY A 4 5.98 17.06 -3.23
C GLY A 4 6.27 17.59 -1.82
N GLY A 5 7.15 18.59 -1.66
CA GLY A 5 7.66 19.03 -0.35
C GLY A 5 6.84 20.11 0.36
N LYS A 6 5.65 20.47 -0.12
CA LYS A 6 4.83 21.50 0.53
C LYS A 6 3.70 20.86 1.34
N SER A 7 3.83 21.00 2.66
CA SER A 7 2.77 20.93 3.67
C SER A 7 2.25 19.52 4.01
N PHE A 8 2.82 18.89 5.04
CA PHE A 8 2.04 18.14 6.02
C PHE A 8 2.65 18.34 7.41
N LEU A 9 2.13 19.34 8.11
CA LEU A 9 2.35 19.58 9.54
C LEU A 9 1.50 18.56 10.31
N ALA A 10 2.11 17.63 11.04
CA ALA A 10 1.45 16.92 12.14
C ALA A 10 2.46 16.14 12.99
N ASP A 11 3.14 16.84 13.90
CA ASP A 11 3.44 16.30 15.24
C ASP A 11 3.62 17.43 16.29
N ALA A 12 2.87 18.52 16.11
CA ALA A 12 2.66 19.52 17.15
C ALA A 12 1.33 19.20 17.85
N GLY A 13 1.37 19.20 19.18
CA GLY A 13 0.37 18.62 20.08
C GLY A 13 -1.10 18.92 19.73
N TYR A 14 -1.95 17.92 19.99
CA TYR A 14 -3.38 17.89 19.66
C TYR A 14 -4.15 19.18 20.02
N GLY A 15 -3.78 19.82 21.13
CA GLY A 15 -4.42 21.06 21.60
C GLY A 15 -4.19 22.30 20.73
N GLU A 16 -3.01 22.45 20.09
CA GLU A 16 -2.74 23.63 19.25
C GLU A 16 -3.51 23.59 17.93
N GLN A 17 -3.69 22.39 17.35
CA GLN A 17 -4.41 22.24 16.08
C GLN A 17 -5.92 22.46 16.22
N GLU A 18 -6.54 22.07 17.33
CA GLU A 18 -7.97 22.32 17.57
C GLU A 18 -8.26 23.79 17.83
N LEU A 19 -7.38 24.49 18.55
CA LEU A 19 -7.46 25.94 18.74
C LEU A 19 -7.35 26.69 17.41
N ASP A 20 -6.43 26.27 16.53
CA ASP A 20 -6.26 26.80 15.17
C ASP A 20 -7.47 26.48 14.26
N ALA A 21 -8.08 25.31 14.41
CA ALA A 21 -9.29 24.94 13.66
C ALA A 21 -10.51 25.78 14.06
N ASN A 22 -10.71 25.98 15.37
CA ASN A 22 -11.81 26.79 15.90
C ASN A 22 -11.68 28.26 15.52
N SER A 23 -10.46 28.83 15.58
CA SER A 23 -10.20 30.20 15.15
C SER A 23 -10.49 30.39 13.66
N ALA A 24 -10.04 29.45 12.81
CA ALA A 24 -10.32 29.46 11.37
C ALA A 24 -11.83 29.37 11.08
N LEU A 25 -12.57 28.54 11.81
CA LEU A 25 -14.03 28.47 11.66
C LEU A 25 -14.71 29.78 12.10
N MET A 26 -14.25 30.41 13.18
CA MET A 26 -14.78 31.70 13.63
C MET A 26 -14.54 32.81 12.61
N GLU A 27 -13.37 32.84 11.95
CA GLU A 27 -13.07 33.79 10.88
C GLU A 27 -14.02 33.61 9.68
N LEU A 28 -14.22 32.36 9.24
CA LEU A 28 -15.17 32.07 8.16
C LEU A 28 -16.60 32.42 8.55
N ASP A 29 -17.01 32.15 9.78
CA ASP A 29 -18.33 32.54 10.30
C ASP A 29 -18.53 34.05 10.28
N LYS A 30 -17.50 34.83 10.61
CA LYS A 30 -17.54 36.31 10.49
C LYS A 30 -17.73 36.74 9.04
N GLY A 31 -17.04 36.11 8.09
CA GLY A 31 -17.22 36.35 6.66
C GLY A 31 -18.64 36.01 6.17
N LEU A 32 -19.21 34.90 6.63
CA LEU A 32 -20.59 34.49 6.30
C LEU A 32 -21.65 35.48 6.85
N ARG A 33 -21.39 36.09 8.01
CA ARG A 33 -22.28 37.09 8.61
C ARG A 33 -22.11 38.50 8.03
N SER A 34 -21.13 38.72 7.15
CA SER A 34 -20.97 40.02 6.50
C SER A 34 -22.21 40.38 5.66
N GLY A 35 -22.51 41.68 5.55
CA GLY A 35 -23.56 42.16 4.65
C GLY A 35 -23.17 42.19 3.17
N LYS A 36 -21.91 41.86 2.84
CA LYS A 36 -21.38 41.94 1.47
C LYS A 36 -21.39 40.55 0.82
N LEU A 37 -22.10 40.42 -0.29
CA LEU A 37 -22.20 39.17 -1.04
C LEU A 37 -20.82 38.58 -1.42
N GLY A 38 -19.84 39.43 -1.77
CA GLY A 38 -18.49 38.99 -2.11
C GLY A 38 -17.76 38.29 -0.96
N GLU A 39 -17.80 38.87 0.25
CA GLU A 39 -17.18 38.31 1.46
C GLU A 39 -17.87 36.99 1.88
N GLN A 40 -19.20 36.93 1.76
CA GLN A 40 -19.95 35.69 2.00
C GLN A 40 -19.55 34.58 1.04
N CYS A 41 -19.45 34.88 -0.27
CA CYS A 41 -19.04 33.91 -1.27
C CYS A 41 -17.60 33.43 -1.06
N GLU A 42 -16.69 34.36 -0.77
CA GLU A 42 -15.30 34.05 -0.45
C GLU A 42 -15.19 33.11 0.76
N ALA A 43 -15.96 33.39 1.82
CA ALA A 43 -16.01 32.52 2.99
C ALA A 43 -16.54 31.11 2.62
N VAL A 44 -17.62 31.02 1.84
CA VAL A 44 -18.18 29.73 1.39
C VAL A 44 -17.12 28.90 0.63
N VAL A 45 -16.42 29.47 -0.35
CA VAL A 45 -15.45 28.72 -1.17
C VAL A 45 -14.17 28.32 -0.42
N ARG A 46 -13.93 28.85 0.78
CA ARG A 46 -12.80 28.47 1.64
C ARG A 46 -13.07 27.23 2.51
N PHE A 47 -14.34 26.83 2.71
CA PHE A 47 -14.69 25.66 3.51
C PHE A 47 -14.06 24.33 3.03
N PRO A 48 -13.98 24.01 1.73
CA PRO A 48 -13.30 22.79 1.27
C PRO A 48 -11.85 22.67 1.78
N ARG A 49 -11.13 23.80 1.82
CA ARG A 49 -9.75 23.85 2.33
C ARG A 49 -9.70 23.65 3.85
N LEU A 50 -10.69 24.18 4.58
CA LEU A 50 -10.85 23.93 6.02
C LEU A 50 -11.08 22.44 6.29
N PHE A 51 -11.99 21.79 5.56
CA PHE A 51 -12.29 20.36 5.73
C PHE A 51 -11.11 19.46 5.40
N GLN A 52 -10.34 19.81 4.37
CA GLN A 52 -9.12 19.08 4.03
C GLN A 52 -8.06 19.20 5.12
N LYS A 53 -7.93 20.38 5.74
CA LYS A 53 -6.93 20.63 6.81
C LYS A 53 -7.35 19.99 8.13
N TYR A 54 -8.63 20.07 8.49
CA TYR A 54 -9.18 19.59 9.76
C TYR A 54 -10.39 18.68 9.55
N PRO A 55 -10.16 17.39 9.27
CA PRO A 55 -11.22 16.46 8.91
C PRO A 55 -12.01 15.93 10.12
N PHE A 56 -12.19 16.73 11.18
CA PHE A 56 -12.81 16.34 12.45
C PHE A 56 -14.35 16.45 12.42
N PRO A 57 -15.09 15.45 12.92
CA PRO A 57 -16.56 15.44 12.85
C PRO A 57 -17.23 16.65 13.50
N ILE A 58 -16.76 17.09 14.67
CA ILE A 58 -17.36 18.23 15.39
C ILE A 58 -17.23 19.52 14.57
N LEU A 59 -16.05 19.77 14.01
CA LEU A 59 -15.80 20.94 13.15
C LEU A 59 -16.62 20.86 11.87
N ILE A 60 -16.60 19.70 11.20
CA ILE A 60 -17.31 19.47 9.95
C ILE A 60 -18.81 19.65 10.15
N ASN A 61 -19.37 19.04 11.20
CA ASN A 61 -20.77 19.21 11.58
C ASN A 61 -21.12 20.68 11.80
N SER A 62 -20.33 21.41 12.59
CA SER A 62 -20.54 22.83 12.86
C SER A 62 -20.49 23.68 11.60
N ALA A 63 -19.54 23.41 10.71
CA ALA A 63 -19.40 24.09 9.43
C ALA A 63 -20.55 23.81 8.47
N PHE A 64 -20.98 22.55 8.31
CA PHE A 64 -22.13 22.21 7.46
C PHE A 64 -23.44 22.82 7.99
N LEU A 65 -23.63 22.87 9.31
CA LEU A 65 -24.79 23.55 9.90
C LEU A 65 -24.81 25.04 9.55
N LYS A 66 -23.65 25.72 9.59
CA LYS A 66 -23.50 27.12 9.14
C LYS A 66 -23.75 27.28 7.65
N LEU A 67 -23.23 26.37 6.82
CA LEU A 67 -23.50 26.36 5.38
C LEU A 67 -24.99 26.18 5.08
N ALA A 68 -25.69 25.35 5.84
CA ALA A 68 -27.15 25.19 5.71
C ALA A 68 -27.93 26.43 6.15
N ASP A 69 -27.46 27.16 7.16
CA ASP A 69 -28.06 28.45 7.53
C ASP A 69 -27.94 29.46 6.40
N VAL A 70 -26.76 29.57 5.77
CA VAL A 70 -26.52 30.43 4.60
C VAL A 70 -27.36 29.97 3.40
N PHE A 71 -27.49 28.67 3.18
CA PHE A 71 -28.32 28.11 2.11
C PHE A 71 -29.80 28.48 2.26
N ARG A 72 -30.31 28.43 3.50
CA ARG A 72 -31.71 28.71 3.83
C ARG A 72 -32.11 30.14 3.48
N VAL A 73 -31.34 31.13 3.94
CA VAL A 73 -31.69 32.56 3.81
C VAL A 73 -31.01 33.28 2.65
N GLY A 74 -29.95 32.71 2.07
CA GLY A 74 -29.15 33.34 1.02
C GLY A 74 -29.85 33.45 -0.34
N ASN A 75 -29.28 34.25 -1.23
CA ASN A 75 -29.73 34.32 -2.62
C ASN A 75 -29.32 33.05 -3.42
N ASN A 76 -29.84 32.88 -4.63
CA ASN A 76 -29.55 31.70 -5.45
C ASN A 76 -28.05 31.54 -5.78
N PHE A 77 -27.29 32.64 -5.84
CA PHE A 77 -25.86 32.56 -6.07
C PHE A 77 -25.13 31.91 -4.88
N LEU A 78 -25.44 32.32 -3.65
CA LEU A 78 -24.90 31.68 -2.43
C LEU A 78 -25.33 30.22 -2.33
N ARG A 79 -26.60 29.90 -2.63
CA ARG A 79 -27.08 28.51 -2.66
C ARG A 79 -26.29 27.66 -3.64
N LEU A 80 -26.00 28.20 -4.82
CA LEU A 80 -25.17 27.53 -5.82
C LEU A 80 -23.73 27.34 -5.32
N CYS A 81 -23.12 28.34 -4.69
CA CYS A 81 -21.79 28.22 -4.09
C CYS A 81 -21.75 27.12 -3.01
N VAL A 82 -22.73 27.10 -2.12
CA VAL A 82 -22.84 26.08 -1.06
C VAL A 82 -23.05 24.69 -1.67
N LEU A 83 -23.90 24.55 -2.69
CA LEU A 83 -24.05 23.30 -3.45
C LEU A 83 -22.70 22.83 -4.01
N LYS A 84 -21.92 23.72 -4.63
CA LYS A 84 -20.61 23.37 -5.19
C LYS A 84 -19.62 22.93 -4.11
N VAL A 85 -19.62 23.58 -2.94
CA VAL A 85 -18.82 23.18 -1.79
C VAL A 85 -19.22 21.79 -1.28
N THR A 86 -20.52 21.51 -1.19
CA THR A 86 -21.03 20.19 -0.81
C THR A 86 -20.59 19.11 -1.79
N GLN A 87 -20.73 19.35 -3.09
CA GLN A 87 -20.30 18.42 -4.14
C GLN A 87 -18.78 18.18 -4.12
N GLN A 88 -17.98 19.23 -3.88
CA GLN A 88 -16.54 19.10 -3.76
C GLN A 88 -16.10 18.36 -2.49
N SER A 89 -16.93 18.39 -1.44
CA SER A 89 -16.63 17.88 -0.10
C SER A 89 -17.42 16.60 0.24
N GLU A 90 -17.84 15.84 -0.77
CA GLU A 90 -18.68 14.65 -0.63
C GLU A 90 -18.17 13.66 0.44
N LYS A 91 -16.86 13.37 0.43
CA LYS A 91 -16.17 12.50 1.41
C LYS A 91 -16.26 12.93 2.87
N HIS A 92 -16.79 14.13 3.15
CA HIS A 92 -16.96 14.68 4.50
C HIS A 92 -18.43 14.68 4.94
N LEU A 93 -19.38 14.37 4.07
CA LEU A 93 -20.81 14.42 4.37
C LEU A 93 -21.22 13.46 5.50
N GLU A 94 -20.63 12.26 5.53
CA GLU A 94 -20.93 11.26 6.57
C GLU A 94 -20.44 11.66 7.96
N LYS A 95 -19.61 12.69 8.06
CA LYS A 95 -19.09 13.22 9.32
C LYS A 95 -20.04 14.25 9.96
N ILE A 96 -21.19 14.52 9.33
CA ILE A 96 -22.23 15.39 9.88
C ILE A 96 -22.97 14.62 10.97
N LEU A 97 -22.91 15.12 12.20
CA LEU A 97 -23.55 14.51 13.37
C LEU A 97 -25.05 14.84 13.42
N ASN A 98 -25.41 16.11 13.17
CA ASN A 98 -26.79 16.61 13.24
C ASN A 98 -27.44 16.63 11.86
N VAL A 99 -27.55 15.44 11.23
CA VAL A 99 -28.08 15.28 9.87
C VAL A 99 -29.51 15.84 9.75
N ASP A 100 -30.37 15.60 10.74
CA ASP A 100 -31.76 16.05 10.72
C ASP A 100 -31.92 17.56 10.61
N GLU A 101 -31.17 18.30 11.42
CA GLU A 101 -31.23 19.75 11.45
C GLU A 101 -30.61 20.36 10.18
N PHE A 102 -29.50 19.78 9.70
CA PHE A 102 -28.91 20.14 8.41
C PHE A 102 -29.91 19.99 7.26
N VAL A 103 -30.58 18.83 7.17
CA VAL A 103 -31.56 18.52 6.14
C VAL A 103 -32.78 19.42 6.24
N LYS A 104 -33.30 19.66 7.46
CA LYS A 104 -34.45 20.55 7.68
C LYS A 104 -34.21 21.95 7.13
N ARG A 105 -33.02 22.52 7.36
CA ARG A 105 -32.64 23.85 6.88
C ARG A 105 -32.55 23.89 5.35
N VAL A 106 -31.90 22.92 4.73
CA VAL A 106 -31.81 22.81 3.26
C VAL A 106 -33.19 22.62 2.64
N PHE A 107 -33.97 21.67 3.17
CA PHE A 107 -35.27 21.29 2.64
C PHE A 107 -36.30 22.42 2.71
N SER A 108 -36.19 23.34 3.69
CA SER A 108 -37.11 24.48 3.80
C SER A 108 -37.19 25.37 2.55
N VAL A 109 -36.17 25.35 1.69
CA VAL A 109 -36.11 26.14 0.44
C VAL A 109 -36.91 25.50 -0.70
N ILE A 110 -37.22 24.19 -0.62
CA ILE A 110 -37.92 23.45 -1.69
C ILE A 110 -39.35 23.98 -1.94
N HIS A 111 -39.96 24.62 -0.94
CA HIS A 111 -41.32 25.17 -1.01
C HIS A 111 -41.36 26.60 -1.58
N SER A 112 -40.23 27.12 -2.06
CA SER A 112 -40.18 28.42 -2.75
C SER A 112 -40.92 28.37 -4.08
N ASN A 113 -41.51 29.51 -4.48
CA ASN A 113 -42.08 29.71 -5.81
C ASN A 113 -41.02 29.90 -6.92
N ASP A 114 -39.74 30.07 -6.57
CA ASP A 114 -38.65 30.23 -7.53
C ASP A 114 -38.15 28.87 -8.05
N PRO A 115 -38.31 28.55 -9.36
CA PRO A 115 -37.84 27.28 -9.92
C PRO A 115 -36.32 27.09 -9.84
N VAL A 116 -35.53 28.18 -9.86
CA VAL A 116 -34.08 28.08 -9.72
C VAL A 116 -33.70 27.69 -8.29
N ALA A 117 -34.35 28.28 -7.28
CA ALA A 117 -34.15 27.91 -5.89
C ALA A 117 -34.52 26.44 -5.64
N ARG A 118 -35.65 25.97 -6.19
CA ARG A 118 -36.08 24.56 -6.13
C ARG A 118 -35.08 23.64 -6.84
N ALA A 119 -34.62 24.01 -8.04
CA ALA A 119 -33.63 23.24 -8.78
C ALA A 119 -32.29 23.11 -8.02
N ILE A 120 -31.78 24.19 -7.44
CA ILE A 120 -30.55 24.14 -6.62
C ILE A 120 -30.78 23.24 -5.39
N THR A 121 -31.95 23.34 -4.75
CA THR A 121 -32.31 22.50 -3.60
C THR A 121 -32.39 21.02 -3.96
N LEU A 122 -32.99 20.66 -5.10
CA LEU A 122 -33.00 19.28 -5.60
C LEU A 122 -31.59 18.75 -5.86
N ARG A 123 -30.72 19.56 -6.48
CA ARG A 123 -29.30 19.19 -6.66
C ARG A 123 -28.57 19.03 -5.33
N MET A 124 -28.90 19.84 -4.33
CA MET A 124 -28.34 19.71 -2.98
C MET A 124 -28.78 18.40 -2.33
N LEU A 125 -30.09 18.10 -2.36
CA LEU A 125 -30.63 16.83 -1.85
C LEU A 125 -29.97 15.63 -2.55
N GLY A 126 -29.87 15.67 -3.89
CA GLY A 126 -29.18 14.64 -4.66
C GLY A 126 -27.73 14.46 -4.25
N SER A 127 -27.01 15.54 -3.95
CA SER A 127 -25.61 15.50 -3.50
C SER A 127 -25.47 14.98 -2.06
N MET A 128 -26.56 14.88 -1.30
CA MET A 128 -26.61 14.35 0.06
C MET A 128 -27.23 12.95 0.13
N ALA A 129 -27.54 12.33 -1.01
CA ALA A 129 -28.25 11.04 -1.06
C ALA A 129 -27.54 9.92 -0.27
N SER A 130 -26.21 9.98 -0.14
CA SER A 130 -25.42 9.03 0.66
C SER A 130 -25.72 9.07 2.16
N ILE A 131 -26.12 10.21 2.73
CA ILE A 131 -26.38 10.37 4.17
C ILE A 131 -27.88 10.36 4.53
N ILE A 132 -28.75 10.52 3.53
CA ILE A 132 -30.21 10.53 3.72
C ILE A 132 -30.98 9.62 2.75
N PRO A 133 -30.53 8.37 2.50
CA PRO A 133 -31.12 7.52 1.48
C PRO A 133 -32.61 7.26 1.69
N GLU A 134 -33.10 7.22 2.94
CA GLU A 134 -34.48 6.82 3.29
C GLU A 134 -35.44 7.96 3.63
N ARG A 135 -35.07 9.21 3.32
CA ARG A 135 -35.94 10.37 3.62
C ARG A 135 -37.12 10.48 2.65
N LYS A 136 -38.29 9.99 3.10
CA LYS A 136 -39.51 9.94 2.28
C LYS A 136 -40.02 11.31 1.80
N ASN A 137 -39.78 12.39 2.54
CA ASN A 137 -40.10 13.76 2.09
C ASN A 137 -39.22 14.21 0.90
N ALA A 138 -37.93 13.86 0.90
CA ALA A 138 -37.04 14.08 -0.25
C ALA A 138 -37.50 13.23 -1.44
N HIS A 139 -37.84 11.95 -1.21
CA HIS A 139 -38.36 11.06 -2.24
C HIS A 139 -39.62 11.64 -2.91
N HIS A 140 -40.58 12.09 -2.11
CA HIS A 140 -41.82 12.68 -2.61
C HIS A 140 -41.57 13.96 -3.42
N SER A 141 -40.71 14.85 -2.92
CA SER A 141 -40.39 16.11 -3.60
C SER A 141 -39.71 15.87 -4.95
N ILE A 142 -38.78 14.91 -5.03
CA ILE A 142 -38.12 14.55 -6.29
C ILE A 142 -39.16 14.00 -7.28
N ARG A 143 -40.05 13.11 -6.83
CA ARG A 143 -41.10 12.54 -7.68
C ARG A 143 -42.05 13.62 -8.21
N GLN A 144 -42.43 14.58 -7.36
CA GLN A 144 -43.29 15.70 -7.75
C GLN A 144 -42.60 16.65 -8.73
N SER A 145 -41.34 17.02 -8.47
CA SER A 145 -40.58 17.95 -9.32
C SER A 145 -40.23 17.39 -10.70
N LEU A 146 -40.29 16.07 -10.91
CA LEU A 146 -40.16 15.47 -12.25
C LEU A 146 -41.34 15.82 -13.18
N ASP A 147 -42.50 16.19 -12.62
CA ASP A 147 -43.69 16.63 -13.36
C ASP A 147 -43.78 18.16 -13.50
N SER A 148 -42.69 18.88 -13.15
CA SER A 148 -42.64 20.33 -13.27
C SER A 148 -42.67 20.81 -14.73
N HIS A 149 -43.21 22.01 -14.94
CA HIS A 149 -43.17 22.70 -16.24
C HIS A 149 -41.84 23.45 -16.47
N ASP A 150 -41.02 23.58 -15.42
CA ASP A 150 -39.75 24.29 -15.47
C ASP A 150 -38.58 23.34 -15.82
N ASN A 151 -38.01 23.49 -17.01
CA ASN A 151 -36.92 22.62 -17.49
C ASN A 151 -35.72 22.53 -16.52
N VAL A 152 -35.33 23.66 -15.90
CA VAL A 152 -34.20 23.70 -14.95
C VAL A 152 -34.47 22.85 -13.71
N GLU A 153 -35.72 22.81 -13.25
CA GLU A 153 -36.13 22.01 -12.11
C GLU A 153 -36.22 20.53 -12.47
N VAL A 154 -36.82 20.20 -13.62
CA VAL A 154 -36.90 18.80 -14.10
C VAL A 154 -35.49 18.21 -14.24
N GLU A 155 -34.53 18.95 -14.79
CA GLU A 155 -33.15 18.50 -14.89
C GLU A 155 -32.47 18.28 -13.53
N ALA A 156 -32.79 19.12 -12.55
CA ALA A 156 -32.31 18.95 -11.18
C ALA A 156 -32.98 17.76 -10.49
N ALA A 157 -34.27 17.52 -10.74
CA ALA A 157 -35.01 16.37 -10.25
C ALA A 157 -34.45 15.06 -10.84
N ILE A 158 -34.09 15.04 -12.12
CA ILE A 158 -33.40 13.89 -12.76
C ILE A 158 -32.06 13.60 -12.09
N PHE A 159 -31.25 14.64 -11.85
CA PHE A 159 -29.99 14.49 -11.13
C PHE A 159 -30.21 13.92 -9.72
N ALA A 160 -31.18 14.44 -8.97
CA ALA A 160 -31.52 13.94 -7.64
C ALA A 160 -32.04 12.49 -7.68
N ALA A 161 -32.92 12.17 -8.63
CA ALA A 161 -33.47 10.84 -8.82
C ALA A 161 -32.37 9.80 -9.12
N ALA A 162 -31.37 10.15 -9.94
CA ALA A 162 -30.22 9.28 -10.20
C ALA A 162 -29.46 8.96 -8.90
N ASN A 163 -29.10 10.00 -8.13
CA ASN A 163 -28.32 9.83 -6.91
C ASN A 163 -29.07 9.07 -5.81
N PHE A 164 -30.37 9.35 -5.61
CA PHE A 164 -31.17 8.59 -4.66
C PHE A 164 -31.40 7.15 -5.11
N SER A 165 -31.58 6.90 -6.41
CA SER A 165 -31.70 5.53 -6.94
C SER A 165 -30.42 4.73 -6.75
N ALA A 166 -29.26 5.38 -6.78
CA ALA A 166 -27.97 4.72 -6.53
C ALA A 166 -27.85 4.15 -5.11
N GLN A 167 -28.50 4.79 -4.12
CA GLN A 167 -28.33 4.48 -2.70
C GLN A 167 -29.53 3.76 -2.09
N SER A 168 -30.76 4.16 -2.43
CA SER A 168 -32.00 3.64 -1.84
C SER A 168 -32.73 2.68 -2.77
N LYS A 169 -32.87 1.43 -2.31
CA LYS A 169 -33.65 0.39 -2.99
C LYS A 169 -35.13 0.79 -3.10
N ASP A 170 -35.73 1.27 -2.01
CA ASP A 170 -37.13 1.69 -1.96
C ASP A 170 -37.42 2.79 -2.98
N PHE A 171 -36.54 3.81 -3.04
CA PHE A 171 -36.67 4.89 -4.00
C PHE A 171 -36.52 4.39 -5.44
N ALA A 172 -35.53 3.54 -5.72
CA ALA A 172 -35.30 2.97 -7.04
C ALA A 172 -36.54 2.20 -7.55
N ALA A 173 -37.11 1.33 -6.70
CA ALA A 173 -38.32 0.58 -7.03
C ALA A 173 -39.53 1.51 -7.27
N GLY A 174 -39.70 2.54 -6.43
CA GLY A 174 -40.81 3.48 -6.54
C GLY A 174 -40.72 4.43 -7.74
N ILE A 175 -39.51 4.82 -8.15
CA ILE A 175 -39.29 5.76 -9.24
C ILE A 175 -39.19 5.08 -10.61
N CYS A 176 -38.82 3.80 -10.67
CA CYS A 176 -38.58 3.07 -11.93
C CYS A 176 -39.77 3.15 -12.89
N ASN A 177 -40.99 2.91 -12.40
CA ASN A 177 -42.21 3.00 -13.22
C ASN A 177 -42.41 4.41 -13.77
N LYS A 178 -42.21 5.44 -12.94
CA LYS A 178 -42.34 6.84 -13.36
C LYS A 178 -41.33 7.21 -14.45
N ILE A 179 -40.06 6.81 -14.28
CA ILE A 179 -39.02 7.05 -15.29
C ILE A 179 -39.36 6.30 -16.59
N SER A 180 -39.89 5.08 -16.49
CA SER A 180 -40.32 4.28 -17.64
C SER A 180 -41.43 4.98 -18.43
N GLU A 181 -42.47 5.46 -17.74
CA GLU A 181 -43.56 6.24 -18.32
C GLU A 181 -43.05 7.50 -19.02
N MET A 182 -42.17 8.27 -18.37
CA MET A 182 -41.61 9.50 -18.94
C MET A 182 -40.76 9.23 -20.19
N ILE A 183 -39.97 8.15 -20.22
CA ILE A 183 -39.14 7.81 -21.38
C ILE A 183 -40.01 7.33 -22.55
N GLN A 184 -41.04 6.52 -22.28
CA GLN A 184 -41.93 6.00 -23.32
C GLN A 184 -42.93 7.06 -23.82
N GLY A 185 -43.25 8.07 -23.01
CA GLY A 185 -44.12 9.17 -23.37
C GLY A 185 -43.67 9.91 -24.63
N LEU A 186 -44.61 10.18 -25.53
CA LEU A 186 -44.35 10.91 -26.79
C LEU A 186 -44.11 12.40 -26.57
N ALA A 187 -44.64 12.97 -25.48
CA ALA A 187 -44.48 14.39 -25.13
C ALA A 187 -43.07 14.75 -24.65
N THR A 188 -42.27 13.76 -24.22
CA THR A 188 -40.95 13.98 -23.65
C THR A 188 -39.92 14.25 -24.76
N PRO A 189 -39.23 15.41 -24.78
CA PRO A 189 -38.20 15.69 -25.77
C PRO A 189 -37.05 14.69 -25.73
N VAL A 190 -36.39 14.46 -26.87
CA VAL A 190 -35.29 13.48 -27.00
C VAL A 190 -34.14 13.79 -26.03
N ASP A 191 -33.77 15.06 -25.85
CA ASP A 191 -32.70 15.45 -24.92
C ASP A 191 -33.03 15.09 -23.47
N LEU A 192 -34.32 15.15 -23.10
CA LEU A 192 -34.77 14.77 -21.76
C LEU A 192 -34.77 13.24 -21.60
N LYS A 193 -35.18 12.48 -22.63
CA LYS A 193 -35.07 11.02 -22.65
C LYS A 193 -33.62 10.56 -22.45
N LEU A 194 -32.66 11.21 -23.12
CA LEU A 194 -31.23 10.92 -22.97
C LEU A 194 -30.72 11.14 -21.54
N LYS A 195 -31.32 12.07 -20.77
CA LYS A 195 -30.97 12.32 -19.36
C LYS A 195 -31.66 11.35 -18.40
N LEU A 196 -32.85 10.86 -18.74
CA LEU A 196 -33.62 9.92 -17.93
C LEU A 196 -33.07 8.48 -18.01
N ILE A 197 -32.69 8.01 -19.20
CA ILE A 197 -32.23 6.64 -19.42
C ILE A 197 -31.09 6.21 -18.46
N PRO A 198 -30.04 7.01 -18.22
CA PRO A 198 -28.97 6.66 -17.28
C PRO A 198 -29.41 6.33 -15.86
N ILE A 199 -30.57 6.82 -15.38
CA ILE A 199 -31.09 6.47 -14.04
C ILE A 199 -31.27 4.95 -13.89
N LEU A 200 -31.62 4.26 -14.99
CA LEU A 200 -31.86 2.82 -15.00
C LEU A 200 -30.61 1.99 -14.67
N GLN A 201 -29.40 2.57 -14.72
CA GLN A 201 -28.18 1.85 -14.29
C GLN A 201 -28.19 1.49 -12.79
N HIS A 202 -28.97 2.22 -11.99
CA HIS A 202 -29.07 2.04 -10.55
C HIS A 202 -30.14 1.01 -10.13
N MET A 203 -30.78 0.36 -11.09
CA MET A 203 -31.83 -0.64 -10.87
C MET A 203 -31.27 -2.03 -10.56
N HIS A 204 -30.14 -2.11 -9.83
CA HIS A 204 -29.41 -3.34 -9.54
C HIS A 204 -29.65 -3.90 -8.13
N HIS A 205 -30.54 -3.29 -7.35
CA HIS A 205 -30.82 -3.65 -5.94
C HIS A 205 -31.51 -5.00 -5.75
N ASP A 206 -32.22 -5.49 -6.77
CA ASP A 206 -32.77 -6.84 -6.80
C ASP A 206 -32.95 -7.35 -8.24
N ALA A 207 -33.11 -8.66 -8.38
CA ALA A 207 -33.19 -9.32 -9.67
C ALA A 207 -34.45 -8.92 -10.47
N SER A 208 -35.57 -8.63 -9.81
CA SER A 208 -36.83 -8.27 -10.48
C SER A 208 -36.74 -6.89 -11.12
N LEU A 209 -36.17 -5.93 -10.39
CA LEU A 209 -35.95 -4.56 -10.83
C LEU A 209 -34.89 -4.49 -11.95
N ALA A 210 -33.83 -5.30 -11.84
CA ALA A 210 -32.83 -5.42 -12.90
C ALA A 210 -33.45 -6.03 -14.18
N SER A 211 -34.30 -7.05 -14.04
CA SER A 211 -34.98 -7.70 -15.16
C SER A 211 -35.98 -6.77 -15.87
N SER A 212 -36.81 -6.04 -15.12
CA SER A 212 -37.77 -5.09 -15.72
C SER A 212 -37.05 -3.94 -16.44
N SER A 213 -36.00 -3.40 -15.83
CA SER A 213 -35.17 -2.35 -16.44
C SER A 213 -34.46 -2.85 -17.70
N ARG A 214 -33.99 -4.11 -17.68
CA ARG A 214 -33.42 -4.78 -18.86
C ARG A 214 -34.43 -4.88 -20.01
N GLN A 215 -35.66 -5.31 -19.74
CA GLN A 215 -36.71 -5.39 -20.76
C GLN A 215 -37.02 -4.02 -21.37
N LEU A 216 -37.13 -2.99 -20.53
CA LEU A 216 -37.31 -1.62 -20.98
C LEU A 216 -36.16 -1.16 -21.87
N LEU A 217 -34.91 -1.31 -21.41
CA LEU A 217 -33.74 -0.92 -22.20
C LEU A 217 -33.70 -1.65 -23.55
N GLN A 218 -34.03 -2.94 -23.58
CA GLN A 218 -34.12 -3.70 -24.83
C GLN A 218 -35.19 -3.15 -25.78
N GLN A 219 -36.38 -2.81 -25.26
CA GLN A 219 -37.42 -2.15 -26.04
C GLN A 219 -36.93 -0.80 -26.59
N LEU A 220 -36.29 0.03 -25.76
CA LEU A 220 -35.82 1.36 -26.14
C LEU A 220 -34.79 1.34 -27.26
N VAL A 221 -33.87 0.36 -27.27
CA VAL A 221 -32.90 0.24 -28.36
C VAL A 221 -33.61 -0.08 -29.69
N THR A 222 -34.67 -0.90 -29.65
CA THR A 222 -35.44 -1.23 -30.86
C THR A 222 -36.35 -0.10 -31.33
N SER A 223 -36.95 0.66 -30.40
CA SER A 223 -37.93 1.70 -30.74
C SER A 223 -37.31 3.07 -31.05
N TYR A 224 -36.10 3.35 -30.57
CA TYR A 224 -35.41 4.64 -30.78
C TYR A 224 -34.05 4.46 -31.48
N PRO A 225 -34.02 4.25 -32.80
CA PRO A 225 -32.81 3.86 -33.53
C PRO A 225 -31.80 5.00 -33.74
N SER A 226 -31.95 6.17 -33.10
CA SER A 226 -30.99 7.27 -33.28
C SER A 226 -29.64 6.96 -32.63
N THR A 227 -28.55 7.47 -33.22
CA THR A 227 -27.18 7.16 -32.75
C THR A 227 -26.96 7.51 -31.27
N LYS A 228 -27.44 8.69 -30.82
CA LYS A 228 -27.29 9.11 -29.42
C LYS A 228 -28.12 8.23 -28.47
N MET A 229 -29.36 7.90 -28.85
CA MET A 229 -30.24 7.07 -28.04
C MET A 229 -29.66 5.67 -27.87
N VAL A 230 -29.29 5.01 -28.97
CA VAL A 230 -28.69 3.67 -28.93
C VAL A 230 -27.42 3.67 -28.08
N ILE A 231 -26.57 4.70 -28.18
CA ILE A 231 -25.35 4.81 -27.38
C ILE A 231 -25.66 4.89 -25.89
N VAL A 232 -26.53 5.83 -25.48
CA VAL A 232 -26.86 6.02 -24.07
C VAL A 232 -27.56 4.78 -23.51
N THR A 233 -28.51 4.21 -24.24
CA THR A 233 -29.25 3.02 -23.81
C THR A 233 -28.33 1.80 -23.66
N LEU A 234 -27.45 1.52 -24.64
CA LEU A 234 -26.51 0.39 -24.54
C LEU A 234 -25.52 0.56 -23.39
N HIS A 235 -25.00 1.77 -23.18
CA HIS A 235 -24.07 2.02 -22.09
C HIS A 235 -24.74 1.82 -20.71
N THR A 236 -25.94 2.37 -20.51
CA THR A 236 -26.74 2.14 -19.30
C THR A 236 -27.01 0.65 -19.09
N PHE A 237 -27.32 -0.08 -20.16
CA PHE A 237 -27.56 -1.52 -20.11
C PHE A 237 -26.31 -2.29 -19.66
N THR A 238 -25.13 -1.93 -20.17
CA THR A 238 -23.86 -2.49 -19.73
C THR A 238 -23.57 -2.18 -18.26
N LEU A 239 -23.80 -0.95 -17.81
CA LEU A 239 -23.56 -0.56 -16.41
C LEU A 239 -24.50 -1.27 -15.43
N LEU A 240 -25.76 -1.49 -15.81
CA LEU A 240 -26.71 -2.28 -15.04
C LEU A 240 -26.26 -3.74 -14.92
N ALA A 241 -25.88 -4.37 -16.04
CA ALA A 241 -25.38 -5.75 -16.04
C ALA A 241 -24.09 -5.91 -15.23
N ALA A 242 -23.16 -4.94 -15.34
CA ALA A 242 -21.89 -4.94 -14.61
C ALA A 242 -22.02 -4.64 -13.10
N SER A 243 -23.17 -4.11 -12.65
CA SER A 243 -23.46 -3.82 -11.24
C SER A 243 -24.31 -4.92 -10.61
N SER A 244 -25.31 -5.43 -11.32
CA SER A 244 -26.16 -6.54 -10.85
C SER A 244 -25.47 -7.91 -10.91
N LEU A 245 -24.43 -8.06 -11.73
CA LEU A 245 -23.75 -9.33 -12.01
C LEU A 245 -24.66 -10.43 -12.61
N VAL A 246 -25.83 -10.05 -13.13
CA VAL A 246 -26.80 -10.95 -13.77
C VAL A 246 -26.79 -10.75 -15.28
N ASP A 247 -26.98 -11.83 -16.04
CA ASP A 247 -27.11 -11.81 -17.50
C ASP A 247 -25.90 -11.19 -18.24
N ILE A 248 -24.70 -11.21 -17.65
CA ILE A 248 -23.48 -10.72 -18.29
C ILE A 248 -23.22 -11.43 -19.64
N PRO A 249 -23.34 -12.77 -19.77
CA PRO A 249 -23.16 -13.44 -21.05
C PRO A 249 -24.12 -12.92 -22.14
N LYS A 250 -25.38 -12.66 -21.79
CA LYS A 250 -26.36 -12.08 -22.72
C LYS A 250 -25.97 -10.65 -23.11
N GLN A 251 -25.40 -9.86 -22.19
CA GLN A 251 -24.91 -8.52 -22.50
C GLN A 251 -23.70 -8.56 -23.45
N VAL A 252 -22.74 -9.45 -23.21
CA VAL A 252 -21.60 -9.65 -24.12
C VAL A 252 -22.09 -10.05 -25.51
N GLN A 253 -23.03 -11.00 -25.60
CA GLN A 253 -23.63 -11.41 -26.87
C GLN A 253 -24.34 -10.24 -27.59
N LEU A 254 -25.09 -9.42 -26.86
CA LEU A 254 -25.76 -8.24 -27.42
C LEU A 254 -24.74 -7.25 -28.01
N LEU A 255 -23.69 -6.92 -27.24
CA LEU A 255 -22.63 -6.02 -27.70
C LEU A 255 -21.90 -6.56 -28.92
N LEU A 256 -21.62 -7.88 -28.97
CA LEU A 256 -21.04 -8.54 -30.14
C LEU A 256 -21.98 -8.51 -31.36
N GLN A 257 -23.30 -8.65 -31.17
CA GLN A 257 -24.27 -8.49 -32.25
C GLN A 257 -24.26 -7.06 -32.82
N TYR A 258 -24.26 -6.02 -31.98
CA TYR A 258 -24.13 -4.64 -32.44
C TYR A 258 -22.77 -4.40 -33.11
N LEU A 259 -21.70 -5.01 -32.60
CA LEU A 259 -20.38 -4.91 -33.21
C LEU A 259 -20.33 -5.55 -34.60
N LYS A 260 -21.04 -6.66 -34.83
CA LYS A 260 -21.09 -7.35 -36.13
C LYS A 260 -22.06 -6.66 -37.10
N ASN A 261 -23.28 -6.41 -36.67
CA ASN A 261 -24.40 -6.07 -37.55
C ASN A 261 -24.61 -4.56 -37.74
N ASP A 262 -24.29 -3.73 -36.74
CA ASP A 262 -24.60 -2.30 -36.81
C ASP A 262 -23.59 -1.55 -37.69
N PRO A 263 -24.01 -0.80 -38.72
CA PRO A 263 -23.07 -0.12 -39.62
C PRO A 263 -22.43 1.13 -39.00
N ARG A 264 -22.97 1.67 -37.90
CA ARG A 264 -22.57 2.99 -37.38
C ARG A 264 -21.28 2.88 -36.57
N LYS A 265 -20.24 3.58 -37.02
CA LYS A 265 -18.93 3.61 -36.36
C LYS A 265 -18.96 4.05 -34.89
N ALA A 266 -19.89 4.95 -34.52
CA ALA A 266 -20.03 5.40 -33.13
C ALA A 266 -20.57 4.28 -32.21
N VAL A 267 -21.56 3.51 -32.67
CA VAL A 267 -22.13 2.39 -31.93
C VAL A 267 -21.10 1.26 -31.78
N LYS A 268 -20.39 0.92 -32.87
CA LYS A 268 -19.29 -0.06 -32.81
C LYS A 268 -18.20 0.34 -31.81
N ARG A 269 -17.82 1.64 -31.76
CA ARG A 269 -16.84 2.15 -30.78
C ARG A 269 -17.33 2.03 -29.35
N LEU A 270 -18.59 2.36 -29.08
CA LEU A 270 -19.18 2.15 -27.76
C LEU A 270 -19.16 0.67 -27.38
N ALA A 271 -19.62 -0.21 -28.27
CA ALA A 271 -19.65 -1.64 -27.99
C ALA A 271 -18.27 -2.17 -27.60
N ILE A 272 -17.20 -1.72 -28.28
CA ILE A 272 -15.82 -2.04 -27.91
C ILE A 272 -15.46 -1.50 -26.51
N GLN A 273 -15.82 -0.25 -26.19
CA GLN A 273 -15.55 0.35 -24.87
C GLN A 273 -16.25 -0.42 -23.75
N ASP A 274 -17.51 -0.78 -23.96
CA ASP A 274 -18.31 -1.55 -23.00
C ASP A 274 -17.78 -2.99 -22.86
N LEU A 275 -17.40 -3.65 -23.96
CA LEU A 275 -16.73 -4.95 -23.91
C LEU A 275 -15.40 -4.87 -23.14
N LYS A 276 -14.64 -3.77 -23.29
CA LYS A 276 -13.42 -3.52 -22.52
C LYS A 276 -13.71 -3.34 -21.03
N LEU A 277 -14.77 -2.61 -20.69
CA LEU A 277 -15.22 -2.44 -19.31
C LEU A 277 -15.56 -3.81 -18.69
N LEU A 278 -16.34 -4.63 -19.39
CA LEU A 278 -16.69 -5.97 -18.92
C LEU A 278 -15.47 -6.89 -18.80
N ALA A 279 -14.53 -6.84 -19.75
CA ALA A 279 -13.29 -7.60 -19.69
C ALA A 279 -12.41 -7.21 -18.49
N ASN A 280 -12.36 -5.92 -18.12
CA ASN A 280 -11.62 -5.47 -16.94
C ASN A 280 -12.29 -5.88 -15.62
N LYS A 281 -13.62 -5.87 -15.57
CA LYS A 281 -14.38 -6.04 -14.32
C LYS A 281 -14.69 -7.52 -14.03
N ILE A 282 -15.16 -8.27 -15.03
CA ILE A 282 -15.64 -9.67 -14.88
C ILE A 282 -15.11 -10.56 -16.03
N PRO A 283 -13.78 -10.74 -16.19
CA PRO A 283 -13.21 -11.53 -17.29
C PRO A 283 -13.58 -13.01 -17.27
N HIS A 284 -13.92 -13.58 -16.11
CA HIS A 284 -14.18 -15.01 -15.93
C HIS A 284 -15.52 -15.50 -16.51
N THR A 285 -16.40 -14.59 -16.95
CA THR A 285 -17.71 -14.92 -17.52
C THR A 285 -17.70 -15.05 -19.06
N TRP A 286 -16.55 -14.82 -19.69
CA TRP A 286 -16.41 -14.87 -21.14
C TRP A 286 -16.31 -16.31 -21.63
N SER A 287 -17.13 -16.67 -22.61
CA SER A 287 -17.09 -17.99 -23.23
C SER A 287 -16.14 -18.03 -24.44
N ARG A 288 -15.81 -19.25 -24.89
CA ARG A 288 -15.04 -19.47 -26.12
C ARG A 288 -15.72 -18.84 -27.33
N GLU A 289 -17.04 -18.97 -27.44
CA GLU A 289 -17.85 -18.44 -28.54
C GLU A 289 -17.82 -16.91 -28.57
N ASN A 290 -17.81 -16.25 -27.41
CA ASN A 290 -17.69 -14.80 -27.34
C ASN A 290 -16.34 -14.32 -27.90
N ILE A 291 -15.25 -14.98 -27.53
CA ILE A 291 -13.91 -14.65 -28.00
C ILE A 291 -13.80 -14.91 -29.51
N GLN A 292 -14.33 -16.03 -30.00
CA GLN A 292 -14.36 -16.34 -31.44
C GLN A 292 -15.13 -15.28 -32.24
N ALA A 293 -16.34 -14.91 -31.80
CA ALA A 293 -17.14 -13.90 -32.48
C ALA A 293 -16.43 -12.52 -32.53
N LEU A 294 -15.67 -12.17 -31.48
CA LEU A 294 -14.87 -10.96 -31.46
C LEU A 294 -13.67 -11.05 -32.42
N CYS A 295 -13.01 -12.22 -32.50
CA CYS A 295 -11.92 -12.46 -33.45
C CYS A 295 -12.40 -12.38 -34.90
N GLU A 296 -13.51 -13.04 -35.23
CA GLU A 296 -14.17 -12.95 -36.54
C GLU A 296 -14.47 -11.49 -36.89
N SER A 297 -15.06 -10.72 -35.96
CA SER A 297 -15.38 -9.31 -36.20
C SER A 297 -14.13 -8.45 -36.45
N ALA A 298 -13.01 -8.77 -35.79
CA ALA A 298 -11.74 -8.07 -35.98
C ALA A 298 -11.10 -8.41 -37.33
N LEU A 299 -11.12 -9.69 -37.74
CA LEU A 299 -10.58 -10.14 -39.03
C LEU A 299 -11.29 -9.48 -40.21
N HIS A 300 -12.62 -9.33 -40.15
CA HIS A 300 -13.43 -8.78 -41.25
C HIS A 300 -13.53 -7.24 -41.25
N THR A 301 -12.99 -6.56 -40.24
CA THR A 301 -13.13 -5.10 -40.12
C THR A 301 -12.09 -4.37 -40.97
N PRO A 302 -12.50 -3.48 -41.89
CA PRO A 302 -11.58 -2.70 -42.72
C PRO A 302 -11.03 -1.44 -42.03
N TYR A 303 -11.49 -1.12 -40.81
CA TYR A 303 -11.12 0.10 -40.10
C TYR A 303 -10.13 -0.14 -38.96
N ASP A 304 -8.92 0.38 -39.08
CA ASP A 304 -7.86 0.30 -38.06
C ASP A 304 -8.32 0.71 -36.67
N SER A 305 -9.07 1.82 -36.55
CA SER A 305 -9.53 2.30 -35.24
C SER A 305 -10.43 1.29 -34.51
N LEU A 306 -11.22 0.52 -35.27
CA LEU A 306 -12.10 -0.50 -34.70
C LEU A 306 -11.33 -1.79 -34.43
N LYS A 307 -10.47 -2.22 -35.36
CA LYS A 307 -9.57 -3.38 -35.18
C LYS A 307 -8.68 -3.19 -33.94
N LEU A 308 -8.06 -2.01 -33.77
CA LEU A 308 -7.30 -1.63 -32.57
C LEU A 308 -8.12 -1.75 -31.29
N GLY A 309 -9.36 -1.24 -31.32
CA GLY A 309 -10.26 -1.29 -30.18
C GLY A 309 -10.57 -2.72 -29.73
N MET A 310 -10.95 -3.58 -30.68
CA MET A 310 -11.23 -5.01 -30.45
C MET A 310 -10.01 -5.76 -29.95
N LEU A 311 -8.84 -5.53 -30.55
CA LEU A 311 -7.57 -6.09 -30.09
C LEU A 311 -7.23 -5.62 -28.67
N SER A 312 -7.58 -4.39 -28.29
CA SER A 312 -7.38 -3.95 -26.90
C SER A 312 -8.21 -4.77 -25.92
N VAL A 313 -9.45 -5.13 -26.27
CA VAL A 313 -10.31 -6.03 -25.46
C VAL A 313 -9.69 -7.43 -25.38
N LEU A 314 -9.30 -8.01 -26.51
CA LEU A 314 -8.65 -9.33 -26.57
C LEU A 314 -7.33 -9.34 -25.78
N SER A 315 -6.56 -8.26 -25.81
CA SER A 315 -5.32 -8.13 -25.03
C SER A 315 -5.58 -8.06 -23.52
N THR A 316 -6.70 -7.46 -23.09
CA THR A 316 -7.13 -7.48 -21.70
C THR A 316 -7.53 -8.90 -21.30
N LEU A 317 -8.41 -9.55 -22.08
CA LEU A 317 -8.88 -10.91 -21.80
C LEU A 317 -7.74 -11.94 -21.76
N SER A 318 -6.81 -11.85 -22.72
CA SER A 318 -5.66 -12.76 -22.78
C SER A 318 -4.74 -12.66 -21.56
N GLY A 319 -4.74 -11.53 -20.85
CA GLY A 319 -4.01 -11.36 -19.60
C GLY A 319 -4.66 -11.98 -18.37
N THR A 320 -5.80 -12.65 -18.51
CA THR A 320 -6.61 -13.19 -17.41
C THR A 320 -6.86 -14.69 -17.56
N ILE A 321 -7.65 -15.29 -16.68
CA ILE A 321 -8.03 -16.72 -16.76
C ILE A 321 -8.81 -17.07 -18.03
N ALA A 322 -9.40 -16.09 -18.72
CA ALA A 322 -10.19 -16.30 -19.94
C ALA A 322 -9.36 -16.99 -21.05
N ILE A 323 -8.05 -16.72 -21.12
CA ILE A 323 -7.19 -17.37 -22.13
C ILE A 323 -7.03 -18.86 -21.86
N LYS A 324 -6.92 -19.26 -20.59
CA LYS A 324 -6.81 -20.67 -20.22
C LYS A 324 -8.12 -21.39 -20.55
N GLN A 325 -9.25 -20.81 -20.19
CA GLN A 325 -10.58 -21.33 -20.53
C GLN A 325 -10.79 -21.45 -22.04
N TYR A 326 -10.27 -20.51 -22.83
CA TYR A 326 -10.36 -20.57 -24.30
C TYR A 326 -9.68 -21.81 -24.88
N PHE A 327 -8.49 -22.18 -24.38
CA PHE A 327 -7.74 -23.35 -24.85
C PHE A 327 -8.11 -24.67 -24.14
N SER A 328 -8.73 -24.63 -22.96
CA SER A 328 -9.17 -25.85 -22.27
C SER A 328 -10.12 -26.69 -23.13
N SER A 329 -9.72 -27.90 -23.52
CA SER A 329 -10.61 -28.84 -24.20
C SER A 329 -11.63 -29.39 -23.19
N ALA A 330 -12.92 -29.14 -23.43
CA ALA A 330 -13.98 -29.83 -22.69
C ALA A 330 -13.98 -31.31 -23.07
N PRO A 331 -13.98 -32.26 -22.11
CA PRO A 331 -13.98 -33.68 -22.42
C PRO A 331 -15.22 -34.04 -23.25
N GLY A 332 -15.02 -34.57 -24.46
CA GLY A 332 -16.09 -35.05 -25.35
C GLY A 332 -16.36 -34.26 -26.63
N THR A 333 -15.65 -33.16 -26.93
CA THR A 333 -15.86 -32.38 -28.17
C THR A 333 -14.71 -32.51 -29.17
N ALA A 334 -14.67 -33.62 -29.91
CA ALA A 334 -13.63 -33.91 -30.92
C ALA A 334 -13.65 -33.00 -32.17
N ALA A 335 -14.65 -32.12 -32.33
CA ALA A 335 -14.88 -31.37 -33.58
C ALA A 335 -14.50 -29.87 -33.55
N THR A 336 -13.99 -29.31 -32.43
CA THR A 336 -13.75 -27.85 -32.32
C THR A 336 -12.31 -27.39 -32.42
N THR A 337 -11.35 -28.29 -32.67
CA THR A 337 -9.91 -27.95 -32.73
C THR A 337 -9.59 -26.86 -33.77
N ALA A 338 -10.28 -26.84 -34.92
CA ALA A 338 -10.00 -25.86 -35.99
C ALA A 338 -10.32 -24.40 -35.62
N ARG A 339 -11.36 -24.12 -34.81
CA ARG A 339 -11.77 -22.74 -34.45
C ARG A 339 -11.05 -22.18 -33.21
N SER A 340 -10.30 -23.01 -32.51
CA SER A 340 -9.43 -22.58 -31.39
C SER A 340 -8.26 -21.70 -31.87
N PHE A 341 -7.99 -21.66 -33.18
CA PHE A 341 -6.85 -20.95 -33.74
C PHE A 341 -7.18 -19.57 -34.31
N ASP A 342 -8.44 -19.12 -34.31
CA ASP A 342 -8.79 -17.79 -34.84
C ASP A 342 -8.11 -16.66 -34.07
N LEU A 343 -7.99 -16.80 -32.75
CA LEU A 343 -7.27 -15.83 -31.93
C LEU A 343 -5.77 -15.82 -32.25
N VAL A 344 -5.17 -16.99 -32.43
CA VAL A 344 -3.75 -17.15 -32.80
C VAL A 344 -3.49 -16.53 -34.17
N LYS A 345 -4.30 -16.90 -35.16
CA LYS A 345 -4.22 -16.37 -36.53
C LYS A 345 -4.38 -14.86 -36.58
N LEU A 346 -5.39 -14.33 -35.87
CA LEU A 346 -5.60 -12.88 -35.77
C LEU A 346 -4.38 -12.19 -35.14
N ALA A 347 -3.80 -12.77 -34.08
CA ALA A 347 -2.65 -12.20 -33.42
C ALA A 347 -1.38 -12.22 -34.30
N GLN A 348 -1.16 -13.30 -35.05
CA GLN A 348 -0.08 -13.45 -36.03
C GLN A 348 -0.23 -12.47 -37.22
N GLU A 349 -1.45 -12.23 -37.72
CA GLU A 349 -1.69 -11.21 -38.74
C GLU A 349 -1.44 -9.80 -38.18
N CYS A 350 -1.94 -9.53 -36.98
CA CYS A 350 -1.91 -8.19 -36.42
C CYS A 350 -0.53 -7.78 -35.88
N CYS A 351 0.34 -8.71 -35.47
CA CYS A 351 1.63 -8.37 -34.87
C CYS A 351 2.60 -7.68 -35.85
N TYR A 352 2.39 -7.81 -37.17
CA TYR A 352 3.16 -7.13 -38.21
C TYR A 352 2.40 -5.99 -38.91
N HIS A 353 1.32 -5.49 -38.31
CA HIS A 353 0.50 -4.45 -38.91
C HIS A 353 1.19 -3.07 -38.93
N ASN A 354 0.97 -2.29 -40.00
CA ASN A 354 1.54 -0.93 -40.17
C ASN A 354 1.21 0.02 -39.01
N ASN A 355 0.01 -0.14 -38.43
CA ASN A 355 -0.38 0.60 -37.22
C ASN A 355 0.27 -0.03 -35.97
N ARG A 356 1.24 0.69 -35.40
CA ARG A 356 1.99 0.32 -34.19
C ARG A 356 1.12 -0.10 -33.01
N GLY A 357 -0.03 0.54 -32.80
CA GLY A 357 -0.96 0.17 -31.73
C GLY A 357 -1.58 -1.22 -31.95
N ILE A 358 -1.92 -1.54 -33.20
CA ILE A 358 -2.47 -2.85 -33.58
C ILE A 358 -1.40 -3.92 -33.38
N ALA A 359 -0.19 -3.68 -33.88
CA ALA A 359 0.96 -4.56 -33.69
C ALA A 359 1.28 -4.82 -32.21
N ALA A 360 1.30 -3.78 -31.36
CA ALA A 360 1.54 -3.94 -29.93
C ALA A 360 0.47 -4.75 -29.20
N HIS A 361 -0.79 -4.66 -29.61
CA HIS A 361 -1.83 -5.51 -29.05
C HIS A 361 -1.75 -6.95 -29.59
N GLY A 362 -1.44 -7.13 -30.87
CA GLY A 362 -1.20 -8.46 -31.48
C GLY A 362 -0.08 -9.21 -30.76
N VAL A 363 1.09 -8.59 -30.61
CA VAL A 363 2.23 -9.21 -29.91
C VAL A 363 1.97 -9.45 -28.43
N ARG A 364 1.20 -8.58 -27.77
CA ARG A 364 0.79 -8.77 -26.37
C ARG A 364 -0.10 -10.01 -26.23
N ILE A 365 -1.01 -10.24 -27.17
CA ILE A 365 -1.85 -11.45 -27.19
C ILE A 365 -0.96 -12.68 -27.38
N LEU A 366 -0.06 -12.68 -28.38
CA LEU A 366 0.90 -13.78 -28.60
C LEU A 366 1.70 -14.08 -27.34
N THR A 367 2.28 -13.05 -26.72
CA THR A 367 3.05 -13.18 -25.47
C THR A 367 2.21 -13.79 -24.35
N ASN A 368 0.95 -13.35 -24.20
CA ASN A 368 0.05 -13.86 -23.17
C ASN A 368 -0.33 -15.33 -23.40
N ILE A 369 -0.53 -15.74 -24.66
CA ILE A 369 -0.80 -17.13 -25.04
C ILE A 369 0.42 -17.99 -24.70
N SER A 370 1.62 -17.61 -25.18
CA SER A 370 2.86 -18.34 -24.94
C SER A 370 3.20 -18.46 -23.45
N ALA A 371 2.90 -17.43 -22.65
CA ALA A 371 3.08 -17.44 -21.20
C ALA A 371 2.08 -18.33 -20.44
N SER A 372 0.88 -18.54 -20.98
CA SER A 372 -0.23 -19.20 -20.25
C SER A 372 -0.46 -20.65 -20.66
N CYS A 373 -0.12 -21.02 -21.90
CA CYS A 373 -0.39 -22.35 -22.46
C CYS A 373 0.86 -23.23 -22.40
N GLN A 374 0.72 -24.48 -21.95
CA GLN A 374 1.84 -25.44 -21.85
C GLN A 374 1.93 -26.41 -23.03
N GLU A 375 1.06 -26.29 -24.04
CA GLU A 375 1.04 -27.23 -25.16
C GLU A 375 2.37 -27.21 -25.93
N LYS A 376 2.89 -28.41 -26.23
CA LYS A 376 4.19 -28.61 -26.90
C LYS A 376 4.23 -28.02 -28.32
N ASP A 377 3.07 -27.76 -28.92
CA ASP A 377 2.94 -27.30 -30.31
C ASP A 377 3.11 -25.77 -30.47
N LEU A 378 3.42 -25.03 -29.39
CA LEU A 378 3.52 -23.56 -29.41
C LEU A 378 4.94 -23.00 -29.64
N LEU A 379 5.96 -23.83 -29.88
CA LEU A 379 7.31 -23.34 -30.22
C LEU A 379 7.32 -22.34 -31.39
N PRO A 380 6.59 -22.56 -32.50
CA PRO A 380 6.49 -21.55 -33.57
C PRO A 380 5.85 -20.24 -33.11
N LEU A 381 4.86 -20.31 -32.19
CA LEU A 381 4.21 -19.13 -31.64
C LEU A 381 5.17 -18.31 -30.75
N GLU A 382 6.06 -18.99 -30.02
CA GLU A 382 7.11 -18.32 -29.26
C GLU A 382 8.05 -17.53 -30.16
N GLN A 383 8.46 -18.12 -31.30
CA GLN A 383 9.26 -17.41 -32.30
C GLN A 383 8.53 -16.22 -32.89
N ASP A 384 7.26 -16.37 -33.29
CA ASP A 384 6.45 -15.26 -33.79
C ASP A 384 6.30 -14.13 -32.76
N ALA A 385 6.15 -14.48 -31.48
CA ALA A 385 6.10 -13.49 -30.41
C ALA A 385 7.43 -12.72 -30.31
N VAL A 386 8.57 -13.41 -30.34
CA VAL A 386 9.91 -12.77 -30.30
C VAL A 386 10.11 -11.86 -31.51
N PHE A 387 9.90 -12.35 -32.74
CA PHE A 387 10.07 -11.55 -33.95
C PHE A 387 9.12 -10.34 -34.01
N GLY A 388 7.88 -10.51 -33.57
CA GLY A 388 6.94 -9.39 -33.44
C GLY A 388 7.40 -8.34 -32.43
N LEU A 389 8.00 -8.76 -31.31
CA LEU A 389 8.55 -7.86 -30.30
C LEU A 389 9.78 -7.10 -30.84
N GLU A 390 10.66 -7.79 -31.57
CA GLU A 390 11.83 -7.19 -32.22
C GLU A 390 11.45 -6.17 -33.28
N SER A 391 10.45 -6.48 -34.12
CA SER A 391 9.93 -5.55 -35.12
C SER A 391 9.44 -4.25 -34.49
N LEU A 392 8.64 -4.35 -33.43
CA LEU A 392 8.14 -3.17 -32.68
C LEU A 392 9.26 -2.42 -31.96
N LEU A 393 10.24 -3.15 -31.41
CA LEU A 393 11.41 -2.54 -30.79
C LEU A 393 12.11 -1.64 -31.81
N VAL A 394 12.43 -2.15 -33.00
CA VAL A 394 13.10 -1.37 -34.05
C VAL A 394 12.28 -0.14 -34.45
N LEU A 395 10.98 -0.33 -34.73
CA LEU A 395 10.08 0.75 -35.17
C LEU A 395 9.90 1.87 -34.14
N CYS A 396 9.87 1.54 -32.85
CA CYS A 396 9.59 2.53 -31.79
C CYS A 396 10.86 3.18 -31.23
N SER A 397 12.04 2.62 -31.48
CA SER A 397 13.30 3.08 -30.87
C SER A 397 13.78 4.43 -31.37
N GLN A 398 13.35 4.86 -32.55
CA GLN A 398 13.80 6.09 -33.21
C GLN A 398 12.72 7.20 -33.26
N ASP A 399 11.53 6.95 -32.72
CA ASP A 399 10.43 7.92 -32.69
C ASP A 399 10.09 8.36 -31.26
N ASP A 400 10.31 9.63 -30.92
CA ASP A 400 10.10 10.17 -29.55
C ASP A 400 8.62 10.50 -29.25
N SER A 401 7.71 10.25 -30.18
CA SER A 401 6.30 10.58 -30.00
C SER A 401 5.69 9.80 -28.82
N PRO A 402 4.72 10.40 -28.10
CA PRO A 402 4.06 9.72 -26.98
C PRO A 402 3.43 8.38 -27.35
N GLY A 403 2.94 8.26 -28.59
CA GLY A 403 2.37 7.02 -29.13
C GLY A 403 3.41 5.91 -29.32
N ALA A 404 4.59 6.26 -29.86
CA ALA A 404 5.72 5.34 -29.99
C ALA A 404 6.21 4.88 -28.62
N GLN A 405 6.39 5.80 -27.67
CA GLN A 405 6.82 5.46 -26.31
C GLN A 405 5.81 4.58 -25.56
N ALA A 406 4.51 4.80 -25.75
CA ALA A 406 3.48 3.94 -25.17
C ALA A 406 3.56 2.51 -25.75
N THR A 407 3.74 2.40 -27.06
CA THR A 407 3.91 1.13 -27.79
C THR A 407 5.19 0.40 -27.33
N LEU A 408 6.30 1.12 -27.19
CA LEU A 408 7.56 0.59 -26.69
C LEU A 408 7.43 0.07 -25.26
N LYS A 409 6.74 0.79 -24.36
CA LYS A 409 6.47 0.31 -22.99
C LYS A 409 5.69 -0.99 -22.98
N ILE A 410 4.69 -1.13 -23.86
CA ILE A 410 3.93 -2.38 -24.02
C ILE A 410 4.87 -3.50 -24.44
N THR A 411 5.67 -3.26 -25.48
CA THR A 411 6.62 -4.23 -26.06
C THR A 411 7.62 -4.71 -25.01
N LEU A 412 8.29 -3.80 -24.31
CA LEU A 412 9.27 -4.15 -23.27
C LEU A 412 8.65 -4.89 -22.08
N THR A 413 7.42 -4.51 -21.67
CA THR A 413 6.72 -5.25 -20.61
C THR A 413 6.39 -6.69 -21.06
N CYS A 414 6.05 -6.87 -22.33
CA CYS A 414 5.82 -8.20 -22.90
C CYS A 414 7.12 -9.01 -22.97
N MET A 415 8.25 -8.40 -23.36
CA MET A 415 9.57 -9.04 -23.32
C MET A 415 9.91 -9.55 -21.91
N VAL A 416 9.77 -8.72 -20.87
CA VAL A 416 10.02 -9.13 -19.48
C VAL A 416 9.11 -10.30 -19.07
N LYS A 417 7.82 -10.24 -19.41
CA LYS A 417 6.87 -11.30 -19.10
C LYS A 417 7.21 -12.62 -19.82
N LEU A 418 7.55 -12.54 -21.10
CA LEU A 418 7.90 -13.71 -21.91
C LEU A 418 9.12 -14.42 -21.34
N VAL A 419 10.20 -13.67 -21.09
CA VAL A 419 11.45 -14.20 -20.54
C VAL A 419 11.25 -14.80 -19.15
N LYS A 420 10.41 -14.19 -18.31
CA LYS A 420 10.05 -14.74 -16.99
C LYS A 420 9.39 -16.12 -17.10
N CYS A 421 8.49 -16.28 -18.06
CA CYS A 421 7.74 -17.53 -18.24
C CYS A 421 8.53 -18.58 -19.06
N ARG A 422 9.40 -18.14 -19.97
CA ARG A 422 10.19 -18.96 -20.91
C ARG A 422 11.68 -18.57 -20.88
N PRO A 423 12.43 -19.02 -19.85
CA PRO A 423 13.84 -18.64 -19.69
C PRO A 423 14.74 -19.02 -20.87
N HIS A 424 14.38 -20.03 -21.68
CA HIS A 424 15.15 -20.44 -22.86
C HIS A 424 15.20 -19.38 -23.97
N LEU A 425 14.26 -18.43 -23.99
CA LEU A 425 14.23 -17.32 -24.96
C LEU A 425 15.05 -16.10 -24.52
N SER A 426 15.62 -16.14 -23.31
CA SER A 426 16.18 -14.97 -22.66
C SER A 426 17.39 -14.37 -23.38
N GLN A 427 18.28 -15.21 -23.90
CA GLN A 427 19.48 -14.76 -24.62
C GLN A 427 19.11 -13.96 -25.89
N SER A 428 18.24 -14.51 -26.73
CA SER A 428 17.79 -13.85 -27.97
C SER A 428 17.15 -12.48 -27.69
N VAL A 429 16.28 -12.39 -26.67
CA VAL A 429 15.65 -11.11 -26.31
C VAL A 429 16.69 -10.08 -25.80
N VAL A 430 17.68 -10.51 -25.02
CA VAL A 430 18.73 -9.63 -24.52
C VAL A 430 19.64 -9.15 -25.67
N GLU A 431 20.05 -10.02 -26.58
CA GLU A 431 20.85 -9.66 -27.75
C GLU A 431 20.14 -8.62 -28.63
N SER A 432 18.84 -8.79 -28.87
CA SER A 432 18.02 -7.84 -29.62
C SER A 432 17.90 -6.48 -28.91
N LEU A 433 17.77 -6.48 -27.58
CA LEU A 433 17.79 -5.23 -26.79
C LEU A 433 19.14 -4.52 -26.86
N LEU A 434 20.25 -5.24 -26.70
CA LEU A 434 21.61 -4.67 -26.74
C LEU A 434 21.95 -4.10 -28.12
N THR A 435 21.61 -4.84 -29.18
CA THR A 435 21.80 -4.39 -30.55
C THR A 435 21.04 -3.08 -30.80
N GLN A 436 19.78 -3.01 -30.38
CA GLN A 436 18.96 -1.83 -30.60
C GLN A 436 19.31 -0.65 -29.68
N LEU A 437 19.92 -0.91 -28.52
CA LEU A 437 20.31 0.14 -27.57
C LEU A 437 21.28 1.15 -28.19
N HIS A 438 22.17 0.69 -29.08
CA HIS A 438 23.16 1.52 -29.76
C HIS A 438 22.52 2.51 -30.76
N SER A 439 21.48 2.09 -31.48
CA SER A 439 20.82 2.88 -32.54
C SER A 439 19.59 3.67 -32.07
N ALA A 440 19.14 3.46 -30.83
CA ALA A 440 17.96 4.10 -30.27
C ALA A 440 18.22 5.54 -29.80
N GLN A 441 17.15 6.34 -29.77
CA GLN A 441 17.15 7.65 -29.13
C GLN A 441 17.18 7.53 -27.60
N ASP A 442 17.63 8.57 -26.90
CA ASP A 442 17.87 8.52 -25.44
C ASP A 442 16.61 8.17 -24.62
N ALA A 443 15.42 8.61 -25.04
CA ALA A 443 14.17 8.26 -24.37
C ALA A 443 13.84 6.76 -24.45
N ALA A 444 14.11 6.13 -25.60
CA ALA A 444 13.95 4.69 -25.78
C ALA A 444 15.03 3.90 -25.03
N ARG A 445 16.28 4.37 -25.05
CA ARG A 445 17.39 3.76 -24.29
C ARG A 445 17.09 3.65 -22.80
N ILE A 446 16.50 4.68 -22.19
CA ILE A 446 16.07 4.65 -20.79
C ILE A 446 15.12 3.48 -20.53
N LEU A 447 14.10 3.32 -21.39
CA LEU A 447 13.11 2.25 -21.25
C LEU A 447 13.75 0.87 -21.46
N MET A 448 14.64 0.71 -22.43
CA MET A 448 15.40 -0.52 -22.66
C MET A 448 16.29 -0.87 -21.49
N CYS A 449 16.98 0.10 -20.88
CA CYS A 449 17.79 -0.13 -19.67
C CYS A 449 16.93 -0.64 -18.50
N HIS A 450 15.72 -0.10 -18.33
CA HIS A 450 14.78 -0.61 -17.33
C HIS A 450 14.34 -2.05 -17.64
N CYS A 451 14.15 -2.38 -18.92
CA CYS A 451 13.83 -3.74 -19.37
C CYS A 451 14.98 -4.72 -19.07
N LEU A 452 16.21 -4.36 -19.46
CA LEU A 452 17.41 -5.15 -19.19
C LEU A 452 17.62 -5.38 -17.69
N ALA A 453 17.47 -4.33 -16.88
CA ALA A 453 17.56 -4.45 -15.42
C ALA A 453 16.48 -5.41 -14.86
N ALA A 454 15.24 -5.33 -15.36
CA ALA A 454 14.16 -6.22 -14.92
C ALA A 454 14.39 -7.70 -15.31
N ILE A 455 15.02 -7.95 -16.47
CA ILE A 455 15.38 -9.28 -16.93
C ILE A 455 16.58 -9.82 -16.11
N ALA A 456 17.65 -9.04 -15.98
CA ALA A 456 18.88 -9.44 -15.29
C ALA A 456 18.65 -9.75 -13.80
N MET A 457 17.73 -9.04 -13.14
CA MET A 457 17.34 -9.36 -11.76
C MET A 457 16.76 -10.78 -11.60
N GLN A 458 16.05 -11.26 -12.61
CA GLN A 458 15.42 -12.59 -12.60
C GLN A 458 16.40 -13.67 -13.07
N LEU A 459 17.23 -13.36 -14.06
CA LEU A 459 18.19 -14.28 -14.70
C LEU A 459 19.63 -13.72 -14.62
N PRO A 460 20.32 -13.86 -13.47
CA PRO A 460 21.69 -13.36 -13.29
C PRO A 460 22.70 -13.92 -14.28
N VAL A 461 22.45 -15.09 -14.86
CA VAL A 461 23.36 -15.73 -15.82
C VAL A 461 23.60 -14.88 -17.08
N LEU A 462 22.67 -13.97 -17.39
CA LEU A 462 22.76 -13.06 -18.55
C LEU A 462 23.55 -11.79 -18.24
N ALA A 463 23.80 -11.52 -16.96
CA ALA A 463 24.37 -10.28 -16.46
C ALA A 463 25.81 -10.05 -16.94
N ASP A 464 26.65 -11.08 -16.88
CA ASP A 464 28.06 -10.97 -17.27
C ASP A 464 28.21 -10.69 -18.78
N GLY A 465 27.33 -11.26 -19.60
CA GLY A 465 27.36 -11.11 -21.07
C GLY A 465 27.04 -9.70 -21.55
N MET A 466 26.22 -8.93 -20.82
CA MET A 466 25.81 -7.58 -21.23
C MET A 466 26.72 -6.45 -20.72
N LEU A 467 27.63 -6.74 -19.79
CA LEU A 467 28.39 -5.71 -19.08
C LEU A 467 29.31 -4.91 -20.02
N GLY A 468 29.88 -5.56 -21.04
CA GLY A 468 30.75 -4.93 -22.04
C GLY A 468 30.02 -3.84 -22.83
N ASP A 469 28.90 -4.19 -23.48
CA ASP A 469 28.09 -3.27 -24.27
C ASP A 469 27.56 -2.09 -23.44
N LEU A 470 27.08 -2.38 -22.23
CA LEU A 470 26.60 -1.36 -21.30
C LEU A 470 27.71 -0.36 -20.94
N MET A 471 28.95 -0.85 -20.81
CA MET A 471 30.08 0.00 -20.48
C MET A 471 30.57 0.84 -21.65
N GLU A 472 30.56 0.29 -22.85
CA GLU A 472 30.84 1.06 -24.05
C GLU A 472 29.84 2.21 -24.20
N LEU A 473 28.54 1.93 -24.07
CA LEU A 473 27.51 2.96 -24.20
C LEU A 473 27.62 4.04 -23.10
N TYR A 474 27.93 3.64 -21.86
CA TYR A 474 28.14 4.57 -20.76
C TYR A 474 29.34 5.51 -20.99
N LYS A 475 30.42 5.02 -21.63
CA LYS A 475 31.58 5.86 -22.01
C LYS A 475 31.19 6.92 -23.04
N VAL A 476 30.32 6.59 -23.99
CA VAL A 476 29.93 7.50 -25.09
C VAL A 476 28.87 8.52 -24.67
N ILE A 477 27.97 8.18 -23.74
CA ILE A 477 26.81 9.03 -23.41
C ILE A 477 27.18 10.35 -22.71
N GLY A 478 28.39 10.46 -22.15
CA GLY A 478 28.93 11.73 -21.63
C GLY A 478 28.83 12.90 -22.61
N ARG A 479 28.79 12.58 -23.91
CA ARG A 479 28.71 13.53 -25.02
C ARG A 479 27.28 13.89 -25.43
N SER A 480 26.26 13.19 -24.93
CA SER A 480 24.86 13.52 -25.25
C SER A 480 24.49 14.91 -24.74
N THR A 481 23.78 15.66 -25.58
CA THR A 481 23.27 17.01 -25.31
C THR A 481 21.77 17.03 -25.00
N THR A 482 21.13 15.87 -24.93
CA THR A 482 19.69 15.78 -24.70
C THR A 482 19.32 16.14 -23.26
N ASP A 483 18.09 16.62 -23.06
CA ASP A 483 17.50 16.84 -21.73
C ASP A 483 17.36 15.53 -20.93
N LYS A 484 17.41 14.37 -21.61
CA LYS A 484 17.33 13.02 -21.04
C LYS A 484 18.65 12.47 -20.51
N LYS A 485 19.79 13.11 -20.82
CA LYS A 485 21.13 12.66 -20.43
C LYS A 485 21.23 12.21 -18.97
N GLN A 486 20.69 13.01 -18.05
CA GLN A 486 20.75 12.74 -16.61
C GLN A 486 20.01 11.45 -16.23
N GLU A 487 18.81 11.24 -16.78
CA GLU A 487 18.03 10.02 -16.53
C GLU A 487 18.72 8.80 -17.13
N LEU A 488 19.25 8.94 -18.35
CA LEU A 488 19.94 7.86 -19.04
C LEU A 488 21.22 7.41 -18.31
N LEU A 489 22.02 8.34 -17.78
CA LEU A 489 23.16 8.01 -16.92
C LEU A 489 22.71 7.16 -15.71
N VAL A 490 21.61 7.55 -15.06
CA VAL A 490 21.07 6.75 -13.93
C VAL A 490 20.63 5.38 -14.40
N SER A 491 19.89 5.28 -15.51
CA SER A 491 19.37 4.00 -16.01
C SER A 491 20.49 3.05 -16.41
N LEU A 492 21.54 3.54 -17.09
CA LEU A 492 22.69 2.73 -17.48
C LEU A 492 23.50 2.28 -16.25
N ALA A 493 23.81 3.19 -15.32
CA ALA A 493 24.50 2.80 -14.10
C ALA A 493 23.69 1.77 -13.29
N THR A 494 22.37 1.91 -13.27
CA THR A 494 21.49 0.94 -12.58
C THR A 494 21.63 -0.45 -13.18
N VAL A 495 21.55 -0.59 -14.51
CA VAL A 495 21.69 -1.92 -15.15
C VAL A 495 23.12 -2.45 -15.02
N ILE A 496 24.16 -1.61 -15.04
CA ILE A 496 25.55 -2.01 -14.76
C ILE A 496 25.67 -2.60 -13.35
N PHE A 497 25.08 -1.96 -12.34
CA PHE A 497 25.11 -2.46 -10.97
C PHE A 497 24.30 -3.75 -10.79
N VAL A 498 23.18 -3.90 -11.50
CA VAL A 498 22.42 -5.15 -11.53
C VAL A 498 23.22 -6.26 -12.22
N SER A 499 24.02 -5.89 -13.22
CA SER A 499 24.79 -6.84 -14.01
C SER A 499 26.08 -7.29 -13.31
N SER A 500 26.67 -6.41 -12.51
CA SER A 500 27.86 -6.72 -11.72
C SER A 500 27.48 -7.47 -10.45
N GLN A 501 27.38 -8.80 -10.53
CA GLN A 501 27.12 -9.65 -9.36
C GLN A 501 28.30 -9.63 -8.37
N LYS A 502 29.53 -9.50 -8.88
CA LYS A 502 30.74 -9.40 -8.08
C LYS A 502 31.04 -7.94 -7.75
N ALA A 503 32.00 -7.72 -6.85
CA ALA A 503 32.55 -6.39 -6.61
C ALA A 503 32.94 -5.74 -7.94
N LEU A 504 32.44 -4.53 -8.18
CA LEU A 504 32.72 -3.77 -9.41
C LEU A 504 34.22 -3.69 -9.66
N SER A 505 34.62 -3.95 -10.90
CA SER A 505 36.02 -3.81 -11.31
C SER A 505 36.47 -2.35 -11.19
N PRO A 506 37.77 -2.10 -10.91
CA PRO A 506 38.30 -0.74 -10.80
C PRO A 506 38.12 0.07 -12.10
N GLU A 507 38.11 -0.58 -13.27
CA GLU A 507 37.84 0.10 -14.55
C GLU A 507 36.41 0.68 -14.57
N ILE A 508 35.41 -0.12 -14.21
CA ILE A 508 34.00 0.30 -14.21
C ILE A 508 33.79 1.50 -13.27
N LYS A 509 34.34 1.43 -12.05
CA LYS A 509 34.28 2.53 -11.09
C LYS A 509 34.87 3.82 -11.65
N THR A 510 36.06 3.70 -12.26
CA THR A 510 36.76 4.85 -12.87
C THR A 510 35.91 5.50 -13.95
N VAL A 511 35.32 4.71 -14.85
CA VAL A 511 34.47 5.20 -15.94
C VAL A 511 33.23 5.91 -15.39
N ILE A 512 32.54 5.31 -14.41
CA ILE A 512 31.35 5.92 -13.80
C ILE A 512 31.70 7.27 -13.18
N LYS A 513 32.81 7.35 -12.42
CA LYS A 513 33.25 8.55 -11.75
C LYS A 513 33.62 9.67 -12.73
N GLN A 514 34.42 9.37 -13.76
CA GLN A 514 34.80 10.34 -14.78
C GLN A 514 33.57 10.95 -15.48
N GLN A 515 32.56 10.14 -15.80
CA GLN A 515 31.33 10.65 -16.41
C GLN A 515 30.51 11.50 -15.44
N LEU A 516 30.49 11.15 -14.16
CA LEU A 516 29.78 11.95 -13.15
C LEU A 516 30.43 13.32 -12.95
N GLU A 517 31.76 13.38 -12.88
CA GLU A 517 32.52 14.63 -12.76
C GLU A 517 32.33 15.56 -13.97
N ASN A 518 32.28 14.99 -15.18
CA ASN A 518 32.21 15.77 -16.41
C ASN A 518 30.80 16.25 -16.79
N ALA A 519 29.77 15.48 -16.44
CA ALA A 519 28.48 15.60 -17.12
C ALA A 519 27.24 15.53 -16.23
N SER A 520 27.39 15.24 -14.94
CA SER A 520 26.26 15.01 -14.04
C SER A 520 26.02 16.17 -13.08
N ASN A 521 24.77 16.30 -12.62
CA ASN A 521 24.46 17.13 -11.45
C ASN A 521 24.49 16.28 -10.17
N GLY A 522 24.55 16.94 -9.01
CA GLY A 522 24.58 16.25 -7.71
C GLY A 522 23.40 15.31 -7.47
N TRP A 523 22.22 15.59 -8.06
CA TRP A 523 21.07 14.71 -7.96
C TRP A 523 21.24 13.40 -8.74
N THR A 524 21.84 13.45 -9.92
CA THR A 524 22.20 12.27 -10.72
C THR A 524 23.21 11.41 -9.98
N ALA A 525 24.30 12.01 -9.49
CA ALA A 525 25.30 11.31 -8.68
C ALA A 525 24.66 10.66 -7.43
N TYR A 526 23.77 11.37 -6.72
CA TYR A 526 23.04 10.81 -5.57
C TYR A 526 22.17 9.61 -5.97
N ARG A 527 21.45 9.71 -7.09
CA ARG A 527 20.62 8.60 -7.58
C ARG A 527 21.46 7.39 -7.96
N ILE A 528 22.62 7.57 -8.58
CA ILE A 528 23.55 6.49 -8.89
C ILE A 528 24.08 5.86 -7.59
N ALA A 529 24.54 6.67 -6.63
CA ALA A 529 25.00 6.18 -5.33
C ALA A 529 23.91 5.37 -4.59
N ARG A 530 22.67 5.84 -4.65
CA ARG A 530 21.50 5.12 -4.11
C ARG A 530 21.29 3.77 -4.78
N GLN A 531 21.41 3.68 -6.11
CA GLN A 531 21.26 2.41 -6.82
C GLN A 531 22.44 1.46 -6.52
N ALA A 532 23.66 1.99 -6.39
CA ALA A 532 24.81 1.21 -5.94
C ALA A 532 24.55 0.61 -4.55
N SER A 533 24.10 1.40 -3.58
CA SER A 533 23.71 0.93 -2.24
C SER A 533 22.57 -0.11 -2.26
N ARG A 534 21.59 0.05 -3.15
CA ARG A 534 20.51 -0.92 -3.32
C ARG A 534 21.03 -2.25 -3.85
N MET A 535 21.95 -2.21 -4.82
CA MET A 535 22.51 -3.41 -5.44
C MET A 535 23.69 -4.02 -4.65
N GLY A 536 23.97 -3.56 -3.42
CA GLY A 536 25.07 -4.09 -2.60
C GLY A 536 26.47 -3.62 -3.00
N ASN A 537 26.57 -2.66 -3.92
CA ASN A 537 27.84 -2.09 -4.40
C ASN A 537 28.33 -0.95 -3.48
N HIS A 538 28.64 -1.29 -2.22
CA HIS A 538 28.89 -0.31 -1.17
C HIS A 538 30.16 0.52 -1.34
N ASP A 539 31.20 -0.02 -1.96
CA ASP A 539 32.43 0.74 -2.23
C ASP A 539 32.17 1.93 -3.16
N MET A 540 31.48 1.68 -4.28
CA MET A 540 31.06 2.75 -5.21
C MET A 540 30.12 3.74 -4.51
N ALA A 541 29.16 3.24 -3.72
CA ALA A 541 28.25 4.11 -2.97
C ALA A 541 29.00 5.04 -2.01
N ARG A 542 29.99 4.51 -1.27
CA ARG A 542 30.83 5.27 -0.33
C ARG A 542 31.56 6.41 -1.04
N GLU A 543 32.23 6.10 -2.14
CA GLU A 543 32.97 7.12 -2.90
C GLU A 543 32.06 8.24 -3.39
N LEU A 544 30.88 7.88 -3.91
CA LEU A 544 29.92 8.87 -4.41
C LEU A 544 29.31 9.71 -3.29
N TYR A 545 28.94 9.12 -2.15
CA TYR A 545 28.47 9.89 -0.99
C TYR A 545 29.57 10.82 -0.45
N GLN A 546 30.82 10.35 -0.40
CA GLN A 546 31.97 11.18 0.00
C GLN A 546 32.19 12.36 -0.94
N SER A 547 32.05 12.15 -2.26
CA SER A 547 32.15 13.22 -3.26
C SER A 547 31.02 14.25 -3.09
N LEU A 548 29.80 13.79 -2.78
CA LEU A 548 28.63 14.68 -2.61
C LEU A 548 28.65 15.50 -1.33
N LEU A 549 29.36 15.05 -0.27
CA LEU A 549 29.39 15.75 1.02
C LEU A 549 29.92 17.18 0.94
N THR A 550 30.77 17.50 -0.03
CA THR A 550 31.33 18.84 -0.22
C THR A 550 30.40 19.79 -0.97
N GLN A 551 29.25 19.31 -1.45
CA GLN A 551 28.33 20.04 -2.34
C GLN A 551 26.92 20.19 -1.74
N VAL A 552 26.80 20.15 -0.42
CA VAL A 552 25.49 20.12 0.27
C VAL A 552 25.10 21.49 0.80
N ALA A 553 23.90 21.95 0.44
CA ALA A 553 23.39 23.28 0.82
C ALA A 553 22.60 23.29 2.15
N SER A 554 22.38 22.14 2.79
CA SER A 554 21.61 22.02 4.04
C SER A 554 22.31 21.05 4.99
N GLU A 555 22.35 21.42 6.27
CA GLU A 555 22.92 20.60 7.34
C GLU A 555 22.24 19.23 7.46
N HIS A 556 20.91 19.15 7.39
CA HIS A 556 20.21 17.86 7.50
C HIS A 556 20.56 16.92 6.36
N PHE A 557 20.70 17.46 5.13
CA PHE A 557 21.14 16.65 3.99
C PHE A 557 22.62 16.29 4.08
N TYR A 558 23.46 17.13 4.71
CA TYR A 558 24.85 16.80 4.96
C TYR A 558 24.94 15.62 5.93
N PHE A 559 24.22 15.69 7.05
CA PHE A 559 24.15 14.60 8.02
C PHE A 559 23.54 13.32 7.45
N TRP A 560 22.53 13.44 6.57
CA TRP A 560 21.97 12.31 5.82
C TRP A 560 23.04 11.66 4.93
N LEU A 561 23.71 12.43 4.06
CA LEU A 561 24.75 11.89 3.17
C LEU A 561 25.93 11.31 3.95
N ASN A 562 26.31 11.94 5.06
CA ASN A 562 27.39 11.45 5.91
C ASN A 562 27.00 10.12 6.57
N SER A 563 25.74 9.98 7.00
CA SER A 563 25.25 8.69 7.50
C SER A 563 25.32 7.60 6.44
N LEU A 564 24.87 7.88 5.20
CA LEU A 564 24.93 6.93 4.09
C LEU A 564 26.37 6.52 3.75
N LYS A 565 27.30 7.48 3.75
CA LYS A 565 28.73 7.22 3.57
C LYS A 565 29.26 6.27 4.65
N GLU A 566 28.99 6.55 5.93
CA GLU A 566 29.43 5.68 7.03
C GLU A 566 28.80 4.28 6.97
N PHE A 567 27.51 4.16 6.61
CA PHE A 567 26.86 2.85 6.42
C PHE A 567 27.47 2.06 5.27
N SER A 568 27.75 2.72 4.14
CA SER A 568 28.42 2.07 3.01
C SER A 568 29.86 1.66 3.35
N HIS A 569 30.56 2.43 4.18
CA HIS A 569 31.87 2.04 4.69
C HIS A 569 31.80 0.81 5.60
N ALA A 570 30.82 0.79 6.52
CA ALA A 570 30.62 -0.35 7.40
C ALA A 570 30.37 -1.64 6.63
N GLU A 571 29.47 -1.61 5.64
CA GLU A 571 29.15 -2.79 4.82
C GLU A 571 30.30 -3.19 3.90
N GLN A 572 31.08 -2.22 3.38
CA GLN A 572 32.31 -2.54 2.64
C GLN A 572 33.30 -3.35 3.50
N CYS A 573 33.50 -2.99 4.76
CA CYS A 573 34.39 -3.73 5.67
C CYS A 573 33.96 -5.19 5.86
N LEU A 574 32.66 -5.48 5.81
CA LEU A 574 32.13 -6.84 5.98
C LEU A 574 32.29 -7.71 4.73
N THR A 575 32.34 -7.11 3.54
CA THR A 575 32.55 -7.87 2.29
C THR A 575 33.94 -8.49 2.17
N GLY A 576 34.94 -7.99 2.93
CA GLY A 576 36.33 -8.44 2.89
C GLY A 576 36.65 -9.65 3.78
N LEU A 577 35.64 -10.27 4.40
CA LEU A 577 35.84 -11.42 5.30
C LEU A 577 36.39 -12.64 4.54
N GLN A 578 37.52 -13.17 5.01
CA GLN A 578 38.08 -14.43 4.51
C GLN A 578 37.38 -15.64 5.16
N GLU A 579 37.20 -16.70 4.36
CA GLU A 579 36.75 -18.00 4.87
C GLU A 579 37.77 -18.56 5.87
N ASP A 580 37.27 -19.21 6.92
CA ASP A 580 38.03 -19.85 8.01
C ASP A 580 38.93 -18.96 8.89
N ASN A 581 38.93 -17.63 8.70
CA ASN A 581 39.70 -16.70 9.54
C ASN A 581 38.84 -15.95 10.56
N TYR A 582 38.44 -16.65 11.64
CA TYR A 582 37.57 -16.11 12.69
C TYR A 582 38.17 -14.91 13.44
N SER A 583 39.50 -14.85 13.61
CA SER A 583 40.18 -13.73 14.27
C SER A 583 40.04 -12.42 13.47
N SER A 584 40.18 -12.49 12.14
CA SER A 584 40.00 -11.32 11.28
C SER A 584 38.54 -10.84 11.30
N ALA A 585 37.58 -11.77 11.43
CA ALA A 585 36.16 -11.44 11.45
C ALA A 585 35.79 -10.52 12.62
N LEU A 586 36.31 -10.76 13.82
CA LEU A 586 36.07 -9.90 14.98
C LEU A 586 36.57 -8.47 14.75
N SER A 587 37.75 -8.31 14.15
CA SER A 587 38.30 -6.98 13.85
C SER A 587 37.48 -6.23 12.79
N CYS A 588 36.99 -6.94 11.77
CA CYS A 588 36.15 -6.36 10.71
C CYS A 588 34.77 -5.95 11.27
N ILE A 589 34.17 -6.80 12.11
CA ILE A 589 32.90 -6.49 12.78
C ILE A 589 33.08 -5.27 13.71
N ALA A 590 34.19 -5.16 14.44
CA ALA A 590 34.45 -4.01 15.29
C ALA A 590 34.56 -2.68 14.50
N GLU A 591 35.27 -2.67 13.36
CA GLU A 591 35.38 -1.46 12.53
C GLU A 591 34.05 -1.13 11.82
N ALA A 592 33.30 -2.16 11.39
CA ALA A 592 31.96 -1.99 10.85
C ALA A 592 31.00 -1.39 11.90
N LEU A 593 31.01 -1.91 13.13
CA LEU A 593 30.24 -1.37 14.25
C LEU A 593 30.60 0.09 14.53
N LYS A 594 31.88 0.44 14.59
CA LYS A 594 32.33 1.82 14.78
C LYS A 594 31.80 2.76 13.69
N SER A 595 31.87 2.34 12.44
CA SER A 595 31.32 3.11 11.30
C SER A 595 29.79 3.23 11.41
N TYR A 596 29.08 2.17 11.76
CA TYR A 596 27.64 2.21 12.00
C TYR A 596 27.24 3.15 13.14
N HIS A 597 27.97 3.15 14.26
CA HIS A 597 27.72 4.06 15.39
C HIS A 597 27.91 5.53 15.00
N LYS A 598 28.93 5.84 14.19
CA LYS A 598 29.08 7.19 13.60
C LYS A 598 27.92 7.52 12.66
N GLY A 599 27.54 6.56 11.82
CA GLY A 599 26.44 6.72 10.87
C GLY A 599 25.09 6.97 11.54
N ILE A 600 24.73 6.21 12.59
CA ILE A 600 23.45 6.38 13.30
C ILE A 600 23.41 7.69 14.09
N ALA A 601 24.54 8.14 14.65
CA ALA A 601 24.63 9.46 15.29
C ALA A 601 24.37 10.59 14.28
N SER A 602 24.99 10.49 13.10
CA SER A 602 24.74 11.42 11.98
C SER A 602 23.29 11.35 11.48
N LEU A 603 22.73 10.15 11.33
CA LEU A 603 21.35 9.94 10.89
C LEU A 603 20.34 10.55 11.86
N THR A 604 20.57 10.39 13.17
CA THR A 604 19.74 10.98 14.21
C THR A 604 19.78 12.50 14.16
N ALA A 605 20.95 13.10 13.90
CA ALA A 605 21.09 14.55 13.68
C ALA A 605 20.41 15.05 12.39
N ALA A 606 20.25 14.19 11.39
CA ALA A 606 19.49 14.51 10.17
C ALA A 606 17.96 14.45 10.39
N SER A 607 17.50 13.71 11.40
CA SER A 607 16.07 13.54 11.69
C SER A 607 15.49 14.79 12.34
N THR A 608 14.32 15.22 11.88
CA THR A 608 13.60 16.38 12.45
C THR A 608 12.16 15.99 12.77
N PRO A 609 11.45 16.71 13.65
CA PRO A 609 10.02 16.47 13.88
C PRO A 609 9.17 16.60 12.61
N LEU A 610 9.59 17.45 11.66
CA LEU A 610 8.92 17.65 10.38
C LEU A 610 9.15 16.50 9.38
N ASN A 611 10.27 15.80 9.50
CA ASN A 611 10.63 14.66 8.65
C ASN A 611 11.36 13.61 9.49
N PRO A 612 10.61 12.83 10.29
CA PRO A 612 11.21 11.83 11.16
C PRO A 612 11.73 10.66 10.34
N LEU A 613 12.97 10.25 10.62
CA LEU A 613 13.64 9.12 9.94
C LEU A 613 13.48 7.81 10.74
N SER A 614 12.29 7.56 11.27
CA SER A 614 12.03 6.49 12.24
C SER A 614 12.37 5.10 11.71
N PHE A 615 11.99 4.78 10.46
CA PHE A 615 12.31 3.50 9.84
C PHE A 615 13.82 3.32 9.69
N GLN A 616 14.52 4.35 9.20
CA GLN A 616 15.96 4.30 8.96
C GLN A 616 16.72 4.11 10.27
N CYS A 617 16.36 4.86 11.32
CA CYS A 617 16.94 4.72 12.65
C CYS A 617 16.67 3.33 13.24
N GLY A 618 15.42 2.85 13.17
CA GLY A 618 15.04 1.52 13.66
C GLY A 618 15.80 0.40 12.94
N PHE A 619 15.84 0.44 11.61
CA PHE A 619 16.54 -0.55 10.79
C PHE A 619 18.05 -0.59 11.07
N VAL A 620 18.70 0.57 11.12
CA VAL A 620 20.15 0.66 11.39
C VAL A 620 20.46 0.21 12.82
N LYS A 621 19.62 0.56 13.81
CA LYS A 621 19.81 0.12 15.19
C LYS A 621 19.73 -1.41 15.30
N LEU A 622 18.77 -2.05 14.64
CA LEU A 622 18.69 -3.51 14.60
C LEU A 622 19.89 -4.14 13.89
N ARG A 623 20.42 -3.53 12.82
CA ARG A 623 21.65 -4.00 12.18
C ARG A 623 22.86 -3.91 13.11
N ILE A 624 22.99 -2.81 13.88
CA ILE A 624 24.05 -2.67 14.90
C ILE A 624 23.95 -3.78 15.94
N ASP A 625 22.76 -3.97 16.50
CA ASP A 625 22.54 -4.96 17.56
C ASP A 625 22.76 -6.40 17.04
N LEU A 626 22.39 -6.68 15.78
CA LEU A 626 22.68 -7.94 15.12
C LEU A 626 24.20 -8.19 14.96
N LEU A 627 24.95 -7.18 14.52
CA LEU A 627 26.42 -7.28 14.41
C LEU A 627 27.08 -7.47 15.79
N GLN A 628 26.55 -6.84 16.84
CA GLN A 628 27.00 -7.06 18.21
C GLN A 628 26.73 -8.50 18.66
N ALA A 629 25.53 -9.03 18.39
CA ALA A 629 25.19 -10.42 18.69
C ALA A 629 26.08 -11.43 17.94
N PHE A 630 26.38 -11.17 16.67
CA PHE A 630 27.35 -11.98 15.91
C PHE A 630 28.77 -11.92 16.48
N SER A 631 29.25 -10.72 16.84
CA SER A 631 30.56 -10.58 17.50
C SER A 631 30.60 -11.36 18.81
N GLN A 632 29.53 -11.27 19.61
CA GLN A 632 29.42 -11.98 20.88
C GLN A 632 29.40 -13.49 20.66
N LEU A 633 28.65 -13.98 19.66
CA LEU A 633 28.61 -15.41 19.33
C LEU A 633 29.99 -15.94 18.93
N ILE A 634 30.73 -15.23 18.07
CA ILE A 634 32.11 -15.63 17.70
C ILE A 634 33.03 -15.63 18.93
N CYS A 635 32.92 -14.64 19.82
CA CYS A 635 33.67 -14.61 21.07
C CYS A 635 33.35 -15.81 21.97
N THR A 636 32.06 -16.16 22.12
CA THR A 636 31.65 -17.35 22.89
C THR A 636 32.16 -18.64 22.27
N CYS A 637 32.14 -18.77 20.94
CA CYS A 637 32.72 -19.92 20.24
C CYS A 637 34.23 -20.04 20.48
N ASN A 638 34.97 -18.93 20.43
CA ASN A 638 36.41 -18.92 20.70
C ASN A 638 36.74 -19.21 22.17
N SER A 639 35.85 -18.86 23.11
CA SER A 639 36.03 -19.12 24.54
C SER A 639 36.16 -20.61 24.86
N LEU A 640 35.59 -21.50 24.04
CA LEU A 640 35.72 -22.95 24.20
C LEU A 640 37.19 -23.40 24.15
N LYS A 641 37.99 -22.75 23.30
CA LYS A 641 39.43 -23.04 23.14
C LYS A 641 40.24 -22.46 24.28
N THR A 642 39.86 -21.28 24.79
CA THR A 642 40.65 -20.55 25.79
C THR A 642 40.26 -20.90 27.23
N SER A 643 39.08 -21.46 27.45
CA SER A 643 38.52 -21.75 28.77
C SER A 643 37.67 -23.03 28.75
N PRO A 644 38.32 -24.21 28.64
CA PRO A 644 37.61 -25.49 28.61
C PRO A 644 36.80 -25.72 29.89
N PRO A 645 35.80 -26.64 29.86
CA PRO A 645 34.95 -26.91 31.01
C PRO A 645 35.80 -27.24 32.25
N PRO A 646 35.50 -26.63 33.42
CA PRO A 646 36.26 -26.92 34.64
C PRO A 646 36.07 -28.38 35.05
N ALA A 647 37.06 -28.99 35.70
CA ALA A 647 37.03 -30.42 36.06
C ALA A 647 35.76 -30.83 36.85
N ILE A 648 35.19 -29.92 37.64
CA ILE A 648 33.96 -30.14 38.39
C ILE A 648 32.69 -30.19 37.53
N ALA A 649 32.72 -29.73 36.27
CA ALA A 649 31.55 -29.62 35.39
C ALA A 649 30.86 -30.98 35.17
N THR A 650 31.63 -32.06 35.05
CA THR A 650 31.11 -33.42 34.96
C THR A 650 30.33 -33.81 36.20
N THR A 651 30.88 -33.50 37.39
CA THR A 651 30.22 -33.75 38.66
C THR A 651 28.93 -32.95 38.76
N ILE A 652 28.97 -31.64 38.47
CA ILE A 652 27.79 -30.77 38.53
C ILE A 652 26.68 -31.30 37.61
N ALA A 653 27.02 -31.73 36.39
CA ALA A 653 26.05 -32.32 35.46
C ALA A 653 25.42 -33.60 35.98
N MET A 654 26.21 -34.48 36.61
CA MET A 654 25.69 -35.69 37.25
C MET A 654 24.76 -35.34 38.42
N THR A 655 25.08 -34.34 39.22
CA THR A 655 24.25 -33.94 40.37
C THR A 655 22.97 -33.22 39.96
N SER A 656 23.00 -32.43 38.88
CA SER A 656 21.85 -31.67 38.39
C SER A 656 20.94 -32.45 37.45
N GLY A 657 21.39 -33.61 36.95
CA GLY A 657 20.69 -34.38 35.92
C GLY A 657 20.68 -33.70 34.55
N ASN A 658 21.44 -32.61 34.37
CA ASN A 658 21.50 -31.86 33.12
C ASN A 658 22.87 -32.04 32.48
N ASP A 659 22.97 -32.96 31.51
CA ASP A 659 24.21 -33.29 30.82
C ASP A 659 24.85 -32.08 30.09
N LEU A 660 24.07 -31.05 29.75
CA LEU A 660 24.60 -29.83 29.15
C LEU A 660 25.57 -29.07 30.09
N GLN A 661 25.44 -29.25 31.40
CA GLN A 661 26.36 -28.64 32.36
C GLN A 661 27.77 -29.25 32.30
N ARG A 662 27.97 -30.42 31.65
CA ARG A 662 29.31 -30.95 31.36
C ARG A 662 30.12 -30.02 30.49
N CYS A 663 29.43 -29.23 29.66
CA CYS A 663 30.05 -28.23 28.80
C CYS A 663 30.49 -26.96 29.57
N GLY A 664 30.20 -26.88 30.87
CA GLY A 664 30.59 -25.75 31.72
C GLY A 664 29.89 -24.45 31.32
N ARG A 665 30.59 -23.32 31.45
CA ARG A 665 30.02 -21.96 31.30
C ARG A 665 29.53 -21.64 29.90
N ILE A 666 30.06 -22.30 28.87
CA ILE A 666 29.70 -22.02 27.48
C ILE A 666 28.23 -22.33 27.19
N SER A 667 27.65 -23.35 27.85
CA SER A 667 26.22 -23.69 27.73
C SER A 667 25.33 -22.49 28.06
N ASN A 668 25.60 -21.83 29.19
CA ASN A 668 24.86 -20.64 29.61
C ASN A 668 25.07 -19.46 28.65
N GLN A 669 26.29 -19.26 28.15
CA GLN A 669 26.58 -18.20 27.18
C GLN A 669 25.89 -18.45 25.82
N MET A 670 25.81 -19.70 25.39
CA MET A 670 25.08 -20.10 24.18
C MET A 670 23.57 -19.87 24.36
N LYS A 671 23.02 -20.20 25.52
CA LYS A 671 21.62 -19.90 25.85
C LYS A 671 21.32 -18.41 25.80
N LEU A 672 22.17 -17.56 26.40
CA LEU A 672 22.04 -16.11 26.32
C LEU A 672 22.12 -15.59 24.88
N SER A 673 23.03 -16.16 24.07
CA SER A 673 23.16 -15.78 22.66
C SER A 673 21.91 -16.18 21.86
N MET A 674 21.36 -17.37 22.09
CA MET A 674 20.12 -17.83 21.47
C MET A 674 18.94 -16.91 21.82
N GLU A 675 18.79 -16.54 23.09
CA GLU A 675 17.75 -15.60 23.57
C GLU A 675 17.90 -14.22 22.93
N GLU A 676 19.14 -13.71 22.78
CA GLU A 676 19.39 -12.43 22.10
C GLU A 676 18.97 -12.48 20.62
N PHE A 677 19.27 -13.56 19.89
CA PHE A 677 18.81 -13.72 18.50
C PHE A 677 17.28 -13.83 18.39
N ARG A 678 16.61 -14.51 19.34
CA ARG A 678 15.13 -14.53 19.40
C ARG A 678 14.56 -13.14 19.64
N ASN A 679 15.15 -12.38 20.56
CA ASN A 679 14.75 -11.00 20.84
C ASN A 679 14.95 -10.09 19.61
N LEU A 680 16.07 -10.24 18.90
CA LEU A 680 16.30 -9.55 17.63
C LEU A 680 15.24 -9.91 16.57
N ALA A 681 14.90 -11.20 16.44
CA ALA A 681 13.86 -11.64 15.52
C ALA A 681 12.49 -11.04 15.85
N VAL A 682 12.12 -10.94 17.14
CA VAL A 682 10.88 -10.27 17.56
C VAL A 682 10.91 -8.78 17.16
N ARG A 683 12.01 -8.09 17.43
CA ARG A 683 12.14 -6.66 17.08
C ARG A 683 12.13 -6.41 15.57
N TYR A 684 12.67 -7.31 14.74
CA TYR A 684 12.49 -7.25 13.29
C TYR A 684 11.03 -7.44 12.88
N GLY A 685 10.30 -8.34 13.56
CA GLY A 685 8.85 -8.51 13.37
C GLY A 685 8.06 -7.24 13.72
N ASP A 686 8.42 -6.55 14.80
CA ASP A 686 7.82 -5.26 15.15
C ASP A 686 8.17 -4.15 14.14
N LEU A 687 9.40 -4.12 13.63
CA LEU A 687 9.79 -3.19 12.55
C LEU A 687 8.99 -3.48 11.28
N TYR A 688 8.77 -4.76 10.94
CA TYR A 688 7.93 -5.16 9.82
C TYR A 688 6.51 -4.60 10.02
N GLN A 689 5.85 -4.91 11.14
CA GLN A 689 4.47 -4.50 11.40
C GLN A 689 4.27 -2.99 11.56
N SER A 690 5.31 -2.23 11.94
CA SER A 690 5.27 -0.76 11.99
C SER A 690 5.56 -0.09 10.64
N SER A 691 5.90 -0.86 9.60
CA SER A 691 6.30 -0.36 8.28
C SER A 691 5.20 -0.51 7.22
N PHE A 692 3.95 -0.13 7.53
CA PHE A 692 2.80 -0.25 6.61
C PHE A 692 3.02 0.40 5.24
N ASP A 693 3.87 1.43 5.15
CA ASP A 693 4.13 2.18 3.91
C ASP A 693 5.30 1.61 3.06
N ALA A 694 5.99 0.57 3.52
CA ALA A 694 7.17 0.01 2.86
C ALA A 694 6.85 -0.86 1.64
N ASP A 695 7.60 -0.75 0.54
CA ASP A 695 7.35 -1.62 -0.63
C ASP A 695 7.68 -3.09 -0.35
N SER A 696 7.20 -4.00 -1.21
CA SER A 696 7.35 -5.45 -1.04
C SER A 696 8.81 -5.87 -0.88
N ALA A 697 9.72 -5.27 -1.66
CA ALA A 697 11.15 -5.54 -1.57
C ALA A 697 11.75 -5.13 -0.21
N THR A 698 11.31 -4.01 0.38
CA THR A 698 11.73 -3.63 1.75
C THR A 698 11.21 -4.62 2.78
N LEU A 699 9.93 -4.96 2.73
CA LEU A 699 9.33 -5.91 3.68
C LEU A 699 10.01 -7.27 3.61
N ARG A 700 10.26 -7.77 2.39
CA ARG A 700 10.99 -9.02 2.16
C ARG A 700 12.41 -8.97 2.71
N ASN A 701 13.10 -7.83 2.59
CA ASN A 701 14.43 -7.69 3.19
C ASN A 701 14.38 -7.74 4.73
N VAL A 702 13.39 -7.10 5.36
CA VAL A 702 13.21 -7.20 6.83
C VAL A 702 12.92 -8.64 7.26
N GLU A 703 12.08 -9.37 6.51
CA GLU A 703 11.83 -10.80 6.74
C GLU A 703 13.10 -11.64 6.61
N LEU A 704 13.92 -11.42 5.58
CA LEU A 704 15.18 -12.16 5.41
C LEU A 704 16.15 -11.90 6.57
N GLN A 705 16.23 -10.66 7.07
CA GLN A 705 17.03 -10.35 8.25
C GLN A 705 16.46 -11.03 9.51
N GLN A 706 15.15 -11.04 9.69
CA GLN A 706 14.48 -11.78 10.77
C GLN A 706 14.78 -13.29 10.70
N GLN A 707 14.67 -13.89 9.51
CA GLN A 707 14.96 -15.30 9.26
C GLN A 707 16.42 -15.63 9.57
N SER A 708 17.37 -14.73 9.26
CA SER A 708 18.78 -14.94 9.62
C SER A 708 19.00 -15.02 11.13
N CYS A 709 18.29 -14.21 11.92
CA CYS A 709 18.33 -14.29 13.39
C CYS A 709 17.76 -15.61 13.90
N LEU A 710 16.60 -16.03 13.37
CA LEU A 710 15.94 -17.28 13.76
C LEU A 710 16.78 -18.50 13.37
N LEU A 711 17.43 -18.48 12.21
CA LEU A 711 18.32 -19.55 11.76
C LEU A 711 19.49 -19.75 12.73
N ILE A 712 20.15 -18.67 13.15
CA ILE A 712 21.26 -18.76 14.10
C ILE A 712 20.77 -19.18 15.49
N SER A 713 19.61 -18.70 15.93
CA SER A 713 18.97 -19.17 17.15
C SER A 713 18.71 -20.68 17.11
N HIS A 714 18.13 -21.17 16.01
CA HIS A 714 17.87 -22.58 15.78
C HIS A 714 19.16 -23.41 15.71
N ALA A 715 20.21 -22.92 15.04
CA ALA A 715 21.49 -23.61 14.96
C ALA A 715 22.14 -23.78 16.34
N ILE A 716 22.07 -22.76 17.20
CA ILE A 716 22.55 -22.86 18.60
C ILE A 716 21.73 -23.88 19.37
N GLU A 717 20.40 -23.84 19.26
CA GLU A 717 19.51 -24.78 19.92
C GLU A 717 19.79 -26.22 19.49
N ALA A 718 19.78 -26.48 18.18
CA ALA A 718 19.90 -27.82 17.61
C ALA A 718 21.28 -28.45 17.78
N LEU A 719 22.37 -27.68 17.75
CA LEU A 719 23.72 -28.25 17.87
C LEU A 719 24.23 -28.32 19.31
N ILE A 720 23.71 -27.46 20.20
CA ILE A 720 24.31 -27.26 21.54
C ILE A 720 23.31 -27.51 22.67
N LEU A 721 22.13 -26.89 22.63
CA LEU A 721 21.24 -26.82 23.80
C LEU A 721 20.20 -27.95 23.87
N ASP A 722 19.67 -28.37 22.73
CA ASP A 722 18.66 -29.42 22.66
C ASP A 722 18.70 -30.15 21.29
N PRO A 723 19.73 -31.00 21.07
CA PRO A 723 19.84 -31.80 19.85
C PRO A 723 18.78 -32.91 19.74
N GLU A 724 18.07 -33.21 20.84
CA GLU A 724 17.04 -34.25 20.86
C GLU A 724 15.70 -33.75 20.31
N SER A 725 15.35 -32.49 20.58
CA SER A 725 14.07 -31.89 20.16
C SER A 725 14.12 -31.18 18.80
N ALA A 726 15.30 -30.99 18.20
CA ALA A 726 15.44 -30.22 16.97
C ALA A 726 14.75 -30.89 15.76
N ASN A 727 13.78 -30.18 15.17
CA ASN A 727 13.04 -30.64 13.98
C ASN A 727 13.39 -29.76 12.76
N PHE A 728 14.09 -30.32 11.77
CA PHE A 728 14.63 -29.58 10.62
C PHE A 728 13.60 -29.34 9.50
N GLN A 729 12.43 -29.97 9.56
CA GLN A 729 11.41 -29.89 8.50
C GLN A 729 10.73 -28.51 8.41
N GLU A 730 10.66 -27.73 9.49
CA GLU A 730 10.00 -26.42 9.48
C GLU A 730 10.76 -25.36 8.65
N TYR A 731 12.07 -25.51 8.48
CA TYR A 731 12.91 -24.49 7.84
C TYR A 731 13.24 -24.78 6.37
N SER A 732 12.98 -26.00 5.88
CA SER A 732 13.58 -26.52 4.64
C SER A 732 12.68 -26.48 3.38
N SER A 733 11.51 -25.82 3.37
CA SER A 733 10.56 -25.98 2.24
C SER A 733 9.84 -24.75 1.64
N ASN A 734 10.23 -23.50 1.92
CA ASN A 734 9.58 -22.32 1.31
C ASN A 734 10.31 -21.67 0.11
N GLY A 735 11.39 -22.28 -0.41
CA GLY A 735 12.30 -21.63 -1.37
C GLY A 735 11.92 -21.65 -2.85
N ALA A 736 10.90 -22.40 -3.28
CA ALA A 736 10.78 -22.75 -4.70
C ALA A 736 9.93 -21.81 -5.59
N ALA A 737 9.10 -20.92 -5.05
CA ALA A 737 8.05 -20.33 -5.90
C ALA A 737 8.34 -18.96 -6.52
N HIS A 738 8.95 -17.97 -5.85
CA HIS A 738 9.06 -16.62 -6.42
C HIS A 738 10.19 -15.76 -5.81
N VAL A 739 11.45 -16.14 -6.01
CA VAL A 739 12.58 -15.25 -5.67
C VAL A 739 12.67 -14.11 -6.68
N GLU A 740 12.50 -12.87 -6.23
CA GLU A 740 12.44 -11.69 -7.12
C GLU A 740 13.78 -10.94 -7.25
N SER A 741 14.73 -11.21 -6.34
CA SER A 741 16.02 -10.51 -6.32
C SER A 741 17.21 -11.42 -6.11
N GLU A 742 18.36 -10.98 -6.59
CA GLU A 742 19.61 -11.71 -6.44
C GLU A 742 20.09 -11.74 -4.99
N TYR A 743 19.87 -10.67 -4.23
CA TYR A 743 20.09 -10.62 -2.78
C TYR A 743 19.29 -11.69 -2.03
N GLU A 744 17.99 -11.81 -2.32
CA GLU A 744 17.15 -12.87 -1.74
C GLU A 744 17.67 -14.26 -2.10
N ARG A 745 18.06 -14.48 -3.37
CA ARG A 745 18.62 -15.76 -3.81
C ARG A 745 19.88 -16.14 -3.03
N ARG A 746 20.79 -15.18 -2.80
CA ARG A 746 22.01 -15.39 -2.01
C ARG A 746 21.68 -15.71 -0.55
N MET A 747 20.78 -14.94 0.08
CA MET A 747 20.35 -15.20 1.45
C MET A 747 19.75 -16.60 1.61
N MET A 748 18.83 -16.99 0.72
CA MET A 748 18.22 -18.34 0.74
C MET A 748 19.25 -19.45 0.51
N SER A 749 20.22 -19.23 -0.39
CA SER A 749 21.32 -20.19 -0.58
C SER A 749 22.16 -20.36 0.67
N VAL A 750 22.46 -19.28 1.39
CA VAL A 750 23.18 -19.34 2.67
C VAL A 750 22.33 -20.06 3.72
N PHE A 751 21.03 -19.78 3.79
CA PHE A 751 20.13 -20.46 4.74
C PHE A 751 20.11 -21.97 4.53
N ASN A 752 19.94 -22.41 3.28
CA ASN A 752 19.96 -23.83 2.95
C ASN A 752 21.30 -24.48 3.30
N HIS A 753 22.41 -23.84 2.95
CA HIS A 753 23.74 -24.36 3.27
C HIS A 753 23.97 -24.53 4.77
N VAL A 754 23.58 -23.53 5.57
CA VAL A 754 23.69 -23.60 7.04
C VAL A 754 22.79 -24.70 7.61
N LEU A 755 21.56 -24.85 7.11
CA LEU A 755 20.66 -25.92 7.56
C LEU A 755 21.22 -27.31 7.24
N GLU A 756 21.76 -27.52 6.04
CA GLU A 756 22.41 -28.76 5.64
C GLU A 756 23.62 -29.08 6.55
N GLU A 757 24.45 -28.08 6.86
CA GLU A 757 25.61 -28.26 7.74
C GLU A 757 25.18 -28.61 9.18
N VAL A 758 24.19 -27.88 9.72
CA VAL A 758 23.61 -28.13 11.05
C VAL A 758 23.01 -29.54 11.13
N GLU A 759 22.23 -29.96 10.13
CA GLU A 759 21.64 -31.30 10.08
C GLU A 759 22.73 -32.38 10.04
N SER A 760 23.78 -32.17 9.25
CA SER A 760 24.89 -33.14 9.12
C SER A 760 25.71 -33.33 10.42
N LEU A 761 25.74 -32.31 11.28
CA LEU A 761 26.47 -32.31 12.54
C LEU A 761 25.61 -32.77 13.72
N ASN A 762 24.28 -32.70 13.60
CA ASN A 762 23.39 -33.04 14.69
C ASN A 762 23.60 -34.48 15.16
N ARG A 763 23.68 -34.68 16.48
CA ARG A 763 23.89 -35.98 17.18
C ARG A 763 25.15 -36.76 16.79
N LYS A 764 26.01 -36.21 15.93
CA LYS A 764 27.22 -36.90 15.47
C LYS A 764 28.37 -36.86 16.48
N TYR A 765 28.38 -35.82 17.32
CA TYR A 765 29.39 -35.60 18.34
C TYR A 765 28.74 -35.25 19.68
N ALA A 766 29.51 -35.37 20.76
CA ALA A 766 29.08 -34.88 22.07
C ALA A 766 28.71 -33.39 21.99
N PRO A 767 27.71 -32.92 22.77
CA PRO A 767 27.30 -31.51 22.80
C PRO A 767 28.50 -30.58 23.03
N VAL A 768 28.53 -29.47 22.27
CA VAL A 768 29.62 -28.49 22.25
C VAL A 768 30.98 -29.05 21.82
N SER A 769 31.09 -29.45 20.55
CA SER A 769 32.37 -29.79 19.93
C SER A 769 33.00 -28.58 19.20
N TYR A 770 34.29 -28.67 18.90
CA TYR A 770 34.96 -27.66 18.06
C TYR A 770 34.32 -27.54 16.67
N LEU A 771 33.75 -28.64 16.15
CA LEU A 771 33.04 -28.68 14.86
C LEU A 771 31.72 -27.90 14.94
N HIS A 772 30.97 -28.02 16.04
CA HIS A 772 29.74 -27.25 16.23
C HIS A 772 30.05 -25.74 16.29
N THR A 773 31.09 -25.35 17.04
CA THR A 773 31.51 -23.94 17.10
C THR A 773 32.05 -23.42 15.76
N ALA A 774 32.73 -24.28 14.99
CA ALA A 774 33.20 -23.91 13.66
C ALA A 774 32.02 -23.67 12.70
N CYS A 775 31.03 -24.56 12.68
CA CYS A 775 29.80 -24.39 11.91
C CYS A 775 29.08 -23.08 12.26
N LEU A 776 28.91 -22.76 13.55
CA LEU A 776 28.30 -21.49 13.96
C LEU A 776 29.09 -20.27 13.47
N CYS A 777 30.42 -20.29 13.59
CA CYS A 777 31.26 -19.21 13.08
C CYS A 777 31.19 -19.10 11.55
N SER A 778 31.21 -20.22 10.84
CA SER A 778 31.07 -20.28 9.38
C SER A 778 29.72 -19.74 8.92
N ALA A 779 28.63 -20.08 9.61
CA ALA A 779 27.30 -19.56 9.34
C ALA A 779 27.24 -18.03 9.50
N VAL A 780 27.82 -17.48 10.57
CA VAL A 780 27.92 -16.02 10.77
C VAL A 780 28.71 -15.36 9.63
N ILE A 781 29.87 -15.91 9.25
CA ILE A 781 30.67 -15.36 8.15
C ILE A 781 29.90 -15.42 6.83
N ALA A 782 29.24 -16.54 6.53
CA ALA A 782 28.45 -16.70 5.32
C ALA A 782 27.32 -15.66 5.22
N LEU A 783 26.61 -15.40 6.33
CA LEU A 783 25.57 -14.37 6.40
C LEU A 783 26.12 -12.96 6.22
N LEU A 784 27.28 -12.65 6.80
CA LEU A 784 27.92 -11.33 6.70
C LEU A 784 28.54 -11.05 5.33
N LYS A 785 28.94 -12.08 4.59
CA LYS A 785 29.49 -11.95 3.23
C LYS A 785 28.43 -11.55 2.20
N VAL A 786 27.14 -11.75 2.49
CA VAL A 786 26.05 -11.25 1.62
C VAL A 786 25.92 -9.74 1.84
N PRO A 787 26.21 -8.89 0.83
CA PRO A 787 26.15 -7.44 0.99
C PRO A 787 24.72 -6.99 1.31
N LEU A 788 24.55 -6.13 2.32
CA LEU A 788 23.22 -5.67 2.73
C LEU A 788 22.57 -4.81 1.64
N SER A 789 21.40 -5.20 1.17
CA SER A 789 20.65 -4.40 0.20
C SER A 789 19.81 -3.30 0.89
N PHE A 790 20.17 -2.02 0.70
CA PHE A 790 19.32 -0.90 1.15
C PHE A 790 18.15 -0.69 0.19
N GLN A 791 16.96 -1.12 0.62
CA GLN A 791 15.77 -1.12 -0.22
C GLN A 791 15.14 0.27 -0.40
N ARG A 792 14.18 0.40 -1.31
CA ARG A 792 13.58 1.67 -1.74
C ARG A 792 13.12 2.54 -0.57
N TYR A 793 12.39 1.95 0.36
CA TYR A 793 11.74 2.66 1.45
C TYR A 793 12.75 3.37 2.37
N PHE A 794 14.00 2.88 2.43
CA PHE A 794 15.07 3.54 3.17
C PHE A 794 15.35 4.95 2.64
N PHE A 795 15.21 5.18 1.33
CA PHE A 795 15.54 6.47 0.70
C PHE A 795 14.34 7.31 0.29
N GLN A 796 13.21 6.66 -0.03
CA GLN A 796 12.03 7.36 -0.53
C GLN A 796 10.74 6.68 -0.10
N LYS A 797 9.88 7.47 0.56
CA LYS A 797 8.53 7.09 0.97
C LYS A 797 7.54 7.40 -0.18
N LEU A 798 6.95 6.37 -0.79
CA LEU A 798 6.00 6.55 -1.91
C LEU A 798 4.54 6.56 -1.47
N GLN A 799 4.23 5.78 -0.44
CA GLN A 799 2.95 5.76 0.24
C GLN A 799 3.15 6.42 1.59
N SER A 800 2.16 7.20 2.05
CA SER A 800 2.17 7.74 3.41
C SER A 800 0.79 7.62 3.99
N THR A 801 0.68 6.88 5.08
CA THR A 801 -0.55 6.69 5.82
C THR A 801 -0.32 7.07 7.27
N SER A 802 -1.24 7.86 7.84
CA SER A 802 -1.27 8.15 9.26
C SER A 802 -2.70 8.12 9.77
N ILE A 803 -2.87 7.79 11.04
CA ILE A 803 -4.16 7.86 11.73
C ILE A 803 -4.06 8.99 12.73
N LYS A 804 -5.07 9.86 12.76
CA LYS A 804 -5.28 10.81 13.86
C LYS A 804 -6.45 10.31 14.70
N LEU A 805 -6.24 10.20 16.01
CA LEU A 805 -7.27 9.78 16.97
C LEU A 805 -7.73 10.96 17.82
N ALA A 806 -9.03 11.16 17.93
CA ALA A 806 -9.67 12.07 18.88
C ALA A 806 -10.36 11.24 19.97
N LEU A 807 -10.06 11.55 21.23
CA LEU A 807 -10.63 10.88 22.40
C LEU A 807 -11.61 11.82 23.11
N SER A 808 -12.83 11.34 23.37
CA SER A 808 -13.85 12.06 24.13
C SER A 808 -14.32 11.19 25.32
N PRO A 809 -14.35 11.72 26.56
CA PRO A 809 -14.07 13.10 26.95
C PRO A 809 -12.58 13.48 26.82
N SER A 810 -12.32 14.72 26.40
CA SER A 810 -10.97 15.30 26.37
C SER A 810 -10.74 16.15 27.64
N PRO A 811 -9.58 16.03 28.32
CA PRO A 811 -9.30 16.86 29.49
C PRO A 811 -9.07 18.31 29.07
N ARG A 812 -9.42 19.28 29.94
CA ARG A 812 -9.20 20.72 29.66
C ARG A 812 -7.72 21.05 29.49
N ASN A 813 -6.86 20.37 30.26
CA ASN A 813 -5.41 20.40 30.14
C ASN A 813 -4.89 18.96 30.00
N PRO A 814 -3.95 18.66 29.09
CA PRO A 814 -3.46 17.29 28.87
C PRO A 814 -2.87 16.58 30.11
N ALA A 815 -2.41 17.35 31.10
CA ALA A 815 -1.85 16.82 32.34
C ALA A 815 -2.90 16.61 33.46
N GLU A 816 -4.13 17.07 33.28
CA GLU A 816 -5.18 16.97 34.30
C GLU A 816 -5.98 15.66 34.13
N PRO A 817 -6.15 14.86 35.20
CA PRO A 817 -6.91 13.62 35.12
C PRO A 817 -8.41 13.89 35.07
N ILE A 818 -9.12 13.08 34.29
CA ILE A 818 -10.59 13.09 34.23
C ILE A 818 -11.12 12.41 35.49
N ALA A 819 -11.94 13.12 36.26
CA ALA A 819 -12.55 12.59 37.48
C ALA A 819 -13.71 11.64 37.15
N VAL A 820 -13.67 10.42 37.70
CA VAL A 820 -14.72 9.41 37.55
C VAL A 820 -15.03 8.82 38.93
N GLN A 821 -16.30 8.64 39.28
CA GLN A 821 -16.67 7.97 40.52
C GLN A 821 -16.46 6.46 40.37
N ASN A 822 -15.97 5.78 41.40
CA ASN A 822 -15.60 4.36 41.36
C ASN A 822 -16.80 3.41 41.11
N ASN A 823 -18.02 3.87 41.34
CA ASN A 823 -19.26 3.15 41.01
C ASN A 823 -19.81 3.48 39.61
N GLN A 824 -19.18 4.38 38.87
CA GLN A 824 -19.57 4.77 37.51
C GLN A 824 -18.60 4.18 36.47
N GLN A 825 -19.11 3.96 35.27
CA GLN A 825 -18.30 3.59 34.11
C GLN A 825 -17.92 4.85 33.33
N LEU A 826 -16.71 4.88 32.78
CA LEU A 826 -16.31 5.91 31.83
C LEU A 826 -16.63 5.46 30.41
N ALA A 827 -17.48 6.20 29.71
CA ALA A 827 -17.67 6.05 28.28
C ALA A 827 -16.57 6.81 27.51
N LEU A 828 -15.63 6.07 26.95
CA LEU A 828 -14.57 6.59 26.10
C LEU A 828 -14.98 6.44 24.63
N LYS A 829 -15.38 7.54 24.00
CA LYS A 829 -15.58 7.59 22.56
C LYS A 829 -14.23 7.82 21.87
N VAL A 830 -13.87 6.90 20.99
CA VAL A 830 -12.68 6.96 20.15
C VAL A 830 -13.12 7.26 18.73
N GLU A 831 -12.67 8.38 18.19
CA GLU A 831 -12.89 8.75 16.80
C GLU A 831 -11.55 8.80 16.09
N GLY A 832 -11.51 8.44 14.81
CA GLY A 832 -10.27 8.54 14.06
C GLY A 832 -10.47 8.84 12.60
N VAL A 833 -9.45 9.49 12.04
CA VAL A 833 -9.38 9.81 10.61
C VAL A 833 -8.10 9.22 10.04
N VAL A 834 -8.27 8.44 8.97
CA VAL A 834 -7.17 7.97 8.14
C VAL A 834 -6.76 9.12 7.21
N GLN A 835 -5.48 9.45 7.22
CA GLN A 835 -4.88 10.42 6.31
C GLN A 835 -3.97 9.69 5.35
N HIS A 836 -4.17 9.96 4.06
CA HIS A 836 -3.34 9.42 2.99
C HIS A 836 -2.54 10.53 2.33
N GLY A 837 -1.32 10.20 1.91
CA GLY A 837 -0.55 11.02 0.99
C GLY A 837 -1.17 11.05 -0.42
N SER A 838 -0.37 11.44 -1.40
CA SER A 838 -0.85 11.65 -2.79
C SER A 838 -1.45 10.43 -3.49
N LYS A 839 -1.13 9.21 -3.05
CA LYS A 839 -1.56 7.95 -3.69
C LYS A 839 -2.00 6.92 -2.64
N PRO A 840 -3.24 7.01 -2.13
CA PRO A 840 -3.81 5.97 -1.27
C PRO A 840 -3.84 4.63 -2.02
N GLY A 841 -3.57 3.53 -1.31
CA GLY A 841 -3.69 2.18 -1.89
C GLY A 841 -2.61 1.83 -2.92
N LEU A 842 -1.46 2.51 -2.93
CA LEU A 842 -0.39 2.24 -3.89
C LEU A 842 0.18 0.82 -3.73
N PHE A 843 0.47 0.42 -2.48
CA PHE A 843 0.94 -0.92 -2.14
C PHE A 843 -0.11 -1.71 -1.36
N ARG A 844 -0.72 -1.06 -0.36
CA ARG A 844 -1.73 -1.66 0.52
C ARG A 844 -2.86 -0.68 0.79
N LYS A 845 -4.07 -1.21 0.93
CA LYS A 845 -5.28 -0.48 1.31
C LYS A 845 -5.70 -0.89 2.72
N ILE A 846 -6.18 0.07 3.50
CA ILE A 846 -6.78 -0.20 4.81
C ILE A 846 -8.15 -0.84 4.60
N GLN A 847 -8.36 -2.01 5.21
CA GLN A 847 -9.66 -2.66 5.30
C GLN A 847 -10.35 -2.31 6.62
N SER A 848 -9.63 -2.38 7.74
CA SER A 848 -10.19 -2.02 9.05
C SER A 848 -9.12 -1.44 9.97
N VAL A 849 -9.55 -0.80 11.04
CA VAL A 849 -8.71 -0.32 12.13
C VAL A 849 -9.04 -1.14 13.39
N CYS A 850 -8.02 -1.74 13.98
CA CYS A 850 -8.10 -2.38 15.29
C CYS A 850 -7.69 -1.36 16.35
N LEU A 851 -8.58 -1.12 17.32
CA LEU A 851 -8.37 -0.22 18.43
C LEU A 851 -8.24 -1.03 19.71
N ASN A 852 -7.11 -0.88 20.39
CA ASN A 852 -6.82 -1.51 21.67
C ASN A 852 -6.84 -0.44 22.76
N VAL A 853 -7.64 -0.66 23.79
CA VAL A 853 -7.71 0.21 24.96
C VAL A 853 -7.22 -0.59 26.16
N SER A 854 -6.16 -0.10 26.80
CA SER A 854 -5.63 -0.66 28.04
C SER A 854 -5.62 0.37 29.16
N SER A 855 -5.86 -0.05 30.41
CA SER A 855 -5.84 0.83 31.58
C SER A 855 -4.92 0.27 32.66
N VAL A 856 -3.90 1.03 33.07
CA VAL A 856 -2.93 0.61 34.10
C VAL A 856 -2.92 1.59 35.27
N LEU A 857 -2.88 1.10 36.50
CA LEU A 857 -2.73 1.91 37.72
C LEU A 857 -1.37 2.64 37.74
N GLN A 858 -1.36 3.94 38.05
CA GLN A 858 -0.12 4.74 38.04
C GLN A 858 0.76 4.48 39.28
N SER A 859 0.15 4.21 40.44
CA SER A 859 0.87 3.92 41.67
C SER A 859 1.20 2.42 41.77
N LYS A 860 2.47 2.08 41.97
CA LYS A 860 2.84 0.75 42.46
C LYS A 860 2.51 0.74 43.95
N SER A 861 1.41 0.11 44.35
CA SER A 861 1.15 -0.13 45.78
C SER A 861 2.38 -0.78 46.41
N GLY A 862 2.92 -0.15 47.44
CA GLY A 862 4.02 -0.74 48.22
C GLY A 862 3.52 -1.97 48.96
N GLN A 863 4.19 -3.11 48.74
CA GLN A 863 4.15 -4.37 49.49
C GLN A 863 2.79 -5.11 49.63
N ASP A 864 2.78 -6.34 49.07
CA ASP A 864 2.09 -7.53 49.58
C ASP A 864 0.57 -7.51 49.85
N TYR A 865 -0.22 -7.16 48.85
CA TYR A 865 -1.57 -7.74 48.72
C TYR A 865 -1.76 -8.34 47.32
N LYS A 866 -1.85 -9.67 47.26
CA LYS A 866 -2.30 -10.45 46.08
C LYS A 866 -3.76 -10.13 45.79
N ILE A 867 -4.04 -8.98 45.19
CA ILE A 867 -5.30 -8.75 44.47
C ILE A 867 -5.07 -9.34 43.07
N PRO A 868 -5.95 -10.24 42.57
CA PRO A 868 -5.81 -10.81 41.23
C PRO A 868 -5.70 -9.70 40.18
N ILE A 869 -4.68 -9.79 39.31
CA ILE A 869 -4.35 -8.80 38.27
C ILE A 869 -5.56 -8.51 37.36
N ASP A 870 -6.43 -9.50 37.14
CA ASP A 870 -7.62 -9.39 36.30
C ASP A 870 -8.61 -8.29 36.74
N ASN A 871 -8.59 -7.87 38.01
CA ASN A 871 -9.46 -6.79 38.51
C ASN A 871 -8.81 -5.40 38.43
N MET A 872 -7.56 -5.28 38.00
CA MET A 872 -6.79 -4.02 38.01
C MET A 872 -6.64 -3.38 36.62
N THR A 873 -7.11 -4.03 35.56
CA THR A 873 -6.75 -3.65 34.19
C THR A 873 -7.97 -3.79 33.28
N ASN A 874 -8.34 -2.70 32.59
CA ASN A 874 -9.29 -2.80 31.48
C ASN A 874 -8.46 -3.13 30.24
N GLU A 875 -8.75 -4.22 29.54
CA GLU A 875 -8.23 -4.49 28.19
C GLU A 875 -9.39 -4.78 27.25
N MET A 876 -9.54 -3.96 26.21
CA MET A 876 -10.61 -4.09 25.22
C MET A 876 -10.03 -3.91 23.83
N GLU A 877 -10.40 -4.80 22.92
CA GLU A 877 -10.11 -4.69 21.49
C GLU A 877 -11.41 -4.51 20.73
N GLN A 878 -11.43 -3.58 19.77
CA GLN A 878 -12.49 -3.52 18.77
C GLN A 878 -11.93 -3.27 17.37
N ARG A 879 -12.55 -3.94 16.40
CA ARG A 879 -12.26 -3.75 14.98
C ARG A 879 -13.37 -2.93 14.35
N VAL A 880 -12.99 -1.86 13.66
CA VAL A 880 -13.91 -0.95 12.96
C VAL A 880 -13.49 -0.79 11.50
N GLU A 881 -14.42 -0.97 10.57
CA GLU A 881 -14.20 -0.65 9.16
C GLU A 881 -14.40 0.85 8.94
N PRO A 882 -13.37 1.59 8.51
CA PRO A 882 -13.52 3.01 8.24
C PRO A 882 -14.43 3.22 7.03
N HIS A 883 -15.43 4.07 7.20
CA HIS A 883 -16.24 4.53 6.08
C HIS A 883 -15.56 5.75 5.45
N ASN A 884 -15.20 5.64 4.17
CA ASN A 884 -14.24 6.52 3.50
C ASN A 884 -12.89 6.58 4.24
N ASP A 885 -12.70 7.61 5.06
CA ASP A 885 -11.48 7.88 5.81
C ASP A 885 -11.78 8.08 7.31
N TYR A 886 -12.98 7.77 7.79
CA TYR A 886 -13.39 8.02 9.18
C TYR A 886 -13.96 6.78 9.85
N PHE A 887 -13.69 6.66 11.14
CA PHE A 887 -14.24 5.63 12.00
C PHE A 887 -14.53 6.20 13.39
N SER A 888 -15.49 5.60 14.09
CA SER A 888 -15.76 5.90 15.48
C SER A 888 -16.20 4.64 16.21
N THR A 889 -15.78 4.52 17.46
CA THR A 889 -16.29 3.51 18.38
C THR A 889 -16.36 4.03 19.81
N GLN A 890 -16.94 3.25 20.72
CA GLN A 890 -17.05 3.54 22.14
C GLN A 890 -16.59 2.33 22.98
N PHE A 891 -15.86 2.64 24.04
CA PHE A 891 -15.43 1.70 25.08
C PHE A 891 -16.03 2.13 26.43
N LEU A 892 -16.40 1.16 27.26
CA LEU A 892 -16.88 1.40 28.63
C LEU A 892 -15.85 0.85 29.60
N LEU A 893 -15.23 1.73 30.40
CA LEU A 893 -14.13 1.38 31.30
C LEU A 893 -14.57 1.47 32.76
N ASN A 894 -14.16 0.50 33.57
CA ASN A 894 -14.49 0.42 34.99
C ASN A 894 -13.26 0.76 35.86
N PHE A 895 -13.43 1.55 36.91
CA PHE A 895 -12.34 1.97 37.81
C PHE A 895 -12.67 1.72 39.28
N VAL A 896 -12.63 0.44 39.68
CA VAL A 896 -12.99 0.02 41.05
C VAL A 896 -11.98 0.54 42.09
N ILE A 897 -10.71 0.68 41.71
CA ILE A 897 -9.62 1.10 42.60
C ILE A 897 -9.57 2.63 42.66
N LEU A 898 -9.48 3.17 43.87
CA LEU A 898 -9.37 4.61 44.11
C LEU A 898 -7.93 5.09 43.89
N ASP A 899 -7.58 5.41 42.64
CA ASP A 899 -6.35 6.11 42.32
C ASP A 899 -6.38 6.65 40.87
N THR A 900 -5.25 7.18 40.43
CA THR A 900 -4.98 7.61 39.06
C THR A 900 -4.62 6.41 38.18
N HIS A 901 -5.32 6.28 37.07
CA HIS A 901 -5.15 5.27 36.04
C HIS A 901 -4.68 5.93 34.74
N ASN A 902 -3.78 5.25 34.04
CA ASN A 902 -3.32 5.60 32.70
C ASN A 902 -4.10 4.76 31.70
N ILE A 903 -5.00 5.40 30.94
CA ILE A 903 -5.67 4.73 29.82
C ILE A 903 -4.86 4.99 28.57
N THR A 904 -4.47 3.93 27.87
CA THR A 904 -3.78 3.98 26.60
C THR A 904 -4.71 3.46 25.52
N VAL A 905 -4.88 4.24 24.46
CA VAL A 905 -5.54 3.83 23.21
C VAL A 905 -4.47 3.67 22.14
N GLU A 906 -4.36 2.48 21.60
CA GLU A 906 -3.49 2.15 20.47
C GLU A 906 -4.35 1.85 19.25
N SER A 907 -3.89 2.30 18.08
CA SER A 907 -4.52 1.95 16.81
C SER A 907 -3.57 1.15 15.94
N SER A 908 -4.11 0.09 15.36
CA SER A 908 -3.44 -0.74 14.37
C SER A 908 -4.28 -0.82 13.11
N VAL A 909 -3.63 -0.80 11.96
CA VAL A 909 -4.28 -0.92 10.66
C VAL A 909 -4.34 -2.39 10.26
N ILE A 910 -5.44 -2.83 9.68
CA ILE A 910 -5.56 -4.16 9.08
C ILE A 910 -5.74 -3.97 7.57
N ASP A 911 -4.88 -4.62 6.80
CA ASP A 911 -4.94 -4.58 5.34
C ASP A 911 -5.91 -5.61 4.76
N SER A 912 -6.06 -5.61 3.44
CA SER A 912 -6.94 -6.54 2.72
C SER A 912 -6.52 -8.01 2.80
N ASN A 913 -5.30 -8.31 3.25
CA ASN A 913 -4.81 -9.66 3.44
C ASN A 913 -4.99 -10.13 4.90
N GLY A 914 -5.55 -9.28 5.78
CA GLY A 914 -5.78 -9.58 7.18
C GLY A 914 -4.54 -9.39 8.08
N ILE A 915 -3.46 -8.77 7.58
CA ILE A 915 -2.26 -8.52 8.36
C ILE A 915 -2.49 -7.31 9.28
N VAL A 916 -2.14 -7.45 10.56
CA VAL A 916 -2.18 -6.36 11.55
C VAL A 916 -0.89 -5.56 11.51
N TRP A 917 -1.02 -4.24 11.32
CA TRP A 917 0.08 -3.28 11.22
C TRP A 917 0.02 -2.29 12.38
N LYS A 918 1.04 -2.34 13.24
CA LYS A 918 1.24 -1.47 14.42
C LYS A 918 1.75 -0.08 14.01
N THR A 919 1.04 0.59 13.09
CA THR A 919 1.46 1.88 12.51
C THR A 919 0.64 3.07 13.04
N GLY A 920 -0.47 2.81 13.76
CA GLY A 920 -1.29 3.89 14.30
C GLY A 920 -0.72 4.51 15.57
N PRO A 921 -1.17 5.72 15.95
CA PRO A 921 -0.72 6.38 17.17
C PRO A 921 -1.12 5.59 18.42
N LYS A 922 -0.32 5.82 19.46
CA LYS A 922 -0.58 5.47 20.85
C LYS A 922 -0.86 6.76 21.62
N THR A 923 -2.08 6.90 22.16
CA THR A 923 -2.51 8.08 22.90
C THR A 923 -2.86 7.70 24.33
N THR A 924 -2.33 8.43 25.30
CA THR A 924 -2.58 8.16 26.73
C THR A 924 -3.36 9.32 27.35
N ILE A 925 -4.37 9.00 28.15
CA ILE A 925 -5.13 9.94 28.98
C ILE A 925 -5.13 9.49 30.44
N PHE A 926 -5.26 10.45 31.35
CA PHE A 926 -5.26 10.20 32.79
C PHE A 926 -6.70 10.23 33.33
N VAL A 927 -7.04 9.25 34.17
CA VAL A 927 -8.31 9.21 34.90
C VAL A 927 -8.03 9.08 36.38
N LYS A 928 -8.73 9.85 37.20
CA LYS A 928 -8.68 9.71 38.65
C LYS A 928 -10.00 9.12 39.13
N SER A 929 -9.92 7.90 39.65
CA SER A 929 -11.06 7.26 40.31
C SER A 929 -11.24 7.84 41.70
N LEU A 930 -12.43 8.37 41.94
CA LEU A 930 -12.83 8.99 43.19
C LEU A 930 -13.85 8.12 43.90
N GLU A 931 -13.83 8.19 45.22
CA GLU A 931 -14.83 7.48 46.01
C GLU A 931 -16.20 8.08 45.76
N ASP A 932 -17.19 7.21 45.59
CA ASP A 932 -18.59 7.59 45.53
C ASP A 932 -19.00 8.37 46.80
N PRO A 933 -19.66 9.54 46.67
CA PRO A 933 -20.02 10.39 47.80
C PRO A 933 -20.85 9.68 48.88
N TYR A 934 -21.71 8.73 48.50
CA TYR A 934 -22.50 7.96 49.45
C TYR A 934 -21.63 6.99 50.25
N SER A 935 -20.71 6.29 49.57
CA SER A 935 -19.72 5.40 50.20
C SER A 935 -18.81 6.16 51.17
N GLN A 936 -18.39 7.37 50.78
CA GLN A 936 -17.58 8.25 51.61
C GLN A 936 -18.35 8.70 52.87
N GLN A 937 -19.64 9.04 52.74
CA GLN A 937 -20.52 9.36 53.87
C GLN A 937 -20.72 8.17 54.81
N VAL A 938 -20.94 6.96 54.28
CA VAL A 938 -21.09 5.74 55.09
C VAL A 938 -19.81 5.44 55.87
N ARG A 939 -18.63 5.59 55.26
CA ARG A 939 -17.35 5.41 55.94
C ARG A 939 -17.15 6.44 57.08
N LEU A 940 -17.50 7.69 56.83
CA LEU A 940 -17.45 8.75 57.84
C LEU A 940 -18.42 8.50 58.99
N GLN A 941 -19.62 7.98 58.72
CA GLN A 941 -20.59 7.58 59.74
C GLN A 941 -20.10 6.38 60.57
N GLN A 942 -19.46 5.38 59.94
CA GLN A 942 -18.89 4.23 60.65
C GLN A 942 -17.69 4.63 61.53
N GLN A 943 -16.88 5.60 61.11
CA GLN A 943 -15.79 6.14 61.94
C GLN A 943 -16.29 6.97 63.13
N GLN A 944 -17.48 7.59 63.03
CA GLN A 944 -18.10 8.30 64.16
C GLN A 944 -18.86 7.38 65.13
N GLY A 945 -19.08 6.11 64.78
CA GLY A 945 -19.81 5.12 65.59
C GLY A 945 -18.95 4.23 66.51
N GLN A 946 -17.62 4.35 66.49
CA GLN A 946 -16.74 3.60 67.41
C GLN A 946 -16.40 4.43 68.67
N PRO A 947 -16.74 3.95 69.89
CA PRO A 947 -16.36 4.64 71.12
C PRO A 947 -14.83 4.53 71.34
N PRO A 948 -14.13 5.63 71.69
CA PRO A 948 -12.71 5.58 71.97
C PRO A 948 -12.45 4.95 73.35
N SER A 949 -12.19 3.64 73.37
CA SER A 949 -11.55 2.99 74.51
C SER A 949 -10.07 3.37 74.55
N GLN A 950 -9.73 4.19 75.56
CA GLN A 950 -8.45 4.33 76.25
C GLN A 950 -7.22 3.64 75.62
N GLN A 951 -6.40 4.42 74.92
CA GLN A 951 -4.94 4.26 74.98
C GLN A 951 -4.31 5.62 75.29
N GLN A 952 -4.22 5.88 76.59
CA GLN A 952 -3.31 6.84 77.18
C GLN A 952 -1.88 6.25 77.14
N GLN A 953 -0.94 7.11 76.71
CA GLN A 953 0.44 7.18 77.17
C GLN A 953 1.37 5.98 76.89
N GLN A 954 2.12 6.10 75.79
CA GLN A 954 3.58 5.92 75.83
C GLN A 954 4.26 6.76 74.72
N ARG A 955 4.50 8.04 75.04
CA ARG A 955 5.69 8.82 74.64
C ARG A 955 6.46 8.95 75.96
N THR A 956 7.76 8.73 76.10
CA THR A 956 8.91 9.14 75.29
C THR A 956 10.15 8.53 75.95
N ALA A 957 11.10 7.98 75.19
CA ALA A 957 12.53 8.03 75.56
C ALA A 957 13.40 7.86 74.31
N TYR A 958 14.39 8.73 74.22
CA TYR A 958 15.32 8.95 73.12
C TYR A 958 16.47 7.93 73.08
N SER A 959 17.11 7.87 71.91
CA SER A 959 18.56 7.72 71.65
C SER A 959 19.26 6.35 71.75
N ARG A 960 19.98 6.06 70.65
CA ARG A 960 21.25 5.31 70.50
C ARG A 960 21.37 3.96 71.23
N PHE A 961 21.17 2.87 70.48
CA PHE A 961 22.21 1.90 70.09
C PHE A 961 21.69 1.06 68.91
#